data_AF-A0A9K3CWZ8-F1
#
_entry.id   AF-A0A9K3CWZ8-F1
#
_cell.length_a   1.000
_cell.length_b   1.000
_cell.length_c   1.000
_cell.angle_alpha   90.00
_cell.angle_beta   90.00
_cell.angle_gamma   90.00
#
_symmetry.space_group_name_H-M   'P 1'
#
loop_
_entity.id
_entity.type
_entity.pdbx_description
1 polymer ?
#
loop_
_entity_poly.entity_id
_entity_poly.type
_entity_poly.pdbx_seq_one_letter_code
_entity_poly.pdbx_strand_id
1 'polypeptide(L)'
;TMHRIQTRLAELKVGGPDSQDQHLFLRSALLSVQGVSKWVKSHGDAAKAGAASSEAGSAEEARLTRIAEACAWVATEVPRTFFEAMQLFWLVYLAGRMEGANLGYSPGRFCDYMLPFLSDEDKDEDVLLLLRALRVKMTELEYVASFSWSGLGSGNNYQNLIISGPDSRLARLTVQAAIDTPTIQPTLSIWYEKDAYSKEFLDLAVDCVKTGIGFPAWFNLPTYIQHELEASKRHGLEKVITEEVIRKRAAMGGCTEPTLGGMSYGVVQAGFINHLKLFELALYGDIDPRTGRVFTEGVALPQTVEDVKARYLAVLEKTVHCWTQYWNLVMAAHRQTVPLVFTSAMIQDCIGRGKSIDDGGVVIGHSPTTLSTGMVNVANSFAALESLSAGGASMEEIRAALKANFVDGEDGATDYERLRRVGAAAPKWGNDDDRVDTWFTDLFDKYCKVVRKQTNFLGKQYDPSMLAISTHEPFGRACIASPDGRLAGETLCDGVTSPSRGTDTQGPLAVLHSAGKVDHTQIRGGLHNMRFHPSAIAGVRGTNAMLSLIEGYFASGKGFQLQFNVIPTEILLDAQKHPEMHRDLLIRVSGFSAYFVELSRGVQDEVIARTTHGNLGQVTPTGESVAPKEVTSAKGLKPRFPGASLSPSAGEAVVFNVQDFCLDDGQGLRSNVFFKGCPLRCGWCGNIEGVRLNHADVMVDTDKCSGCHGSCDSVTACTHGDITMEDGTPSVHCKDIECLTKAAAQCHKGNLRLCGQITTLPALLAKLLKNKPFYGTRGGVTLSGGEPLAQPSAVCIVTDELVSAGVTVCIETCGQWEWTKEIEECLGKMTTIFFDCKAIDSALHKQATGRGNETILANLKRCAELFPQTLVVSVPVIPGLTLGEAPALSSTLTGYGVQRMRLLPFHSLGDSKWEQLGGAGPYAGCHLGAQEYEGVEAAMALGGVKVCTHDDLC
;
A
#
# COMPACT_ATOMS: atom_id res chain seq x y z
N THR A 1 9.17 -35.81 -22.13
CA THR A 1 10.19 -34.99 -22.82
C THR A 1 11.17 -35.78 -23.67
N MET A 2 11.83 -36.84 -23.15
CA MET A 2 12.82 -37.63 -23.91
C MET A 2 12.32 -38.09 -25.29
N HIS A 3 11.10 -38.63 -25.36
CA HIS A 3 10.49 -39.07 -26.62
C HIS A 3 10.43 -37.94 -27.67
N ARG A 4 10.00 -36.73 -27.30
CA ARG A 4 9.96 -35.56 -28.21
C ARG A 4 11.34 -35.23 -28.78
N ILE A 5 12.39 -35.31 -27.96
CA ILE A 5 13.77 -35.03 -28.38
C ILE A 5 14.26 -36.12 -29.35
N GLN A 6 14.00 -37.39 -29.04
CA GLN A 6 14.38 -38.52 -29.91
C GLN A 6 13.69 -38.46 -31.26
N THR A 7 12.39 -38.15 -31.28
CA THR A 7 11.63 -37.96 -32.53
C THR A 7 12.24 -36.82 -33.34
N ARG A 8 12.51 -35.66 -32.72
CA ARG A 8 13.10 -34.52 -33.42
C ARG A 8 14.51 -34.83 -33.97
N LEU A 9 15.33 -35.57 -33.23
CA LEU A 9 16.65 -36.04 -33.67
C LEU A 9 16.54 -36.97 -34.89
N ALA A 10 15.56 -37.88 -34.91
CA ALA A 10 15.34 -38.80 -36.02
C ALA A 10 14.87 -38.07 -37.30
N GLU A 11 14.11 -36.99 -37.15
CA GLU A 11 13.62 -36.17 -38.26
C GLU A 11 14.68 -35.20 -38.82
N LEU A 12 15.70 -34.85 -38.01
CA LEU A 12 16.71 -33.85 -38.38
C LEU A 12 17.71 -34.41 -39.40
N LYS A 13 17.78 -33.79 -40.58
CA LYS A 13 18.81 -34.06 -41.59
C LYS A 13 19.99 -33.11 -41.36
N VAL A 14 21.14 -33.66 -40.96
CA VAL A 14 22.34 -32.86 -40.69
C VAL A 14 23.08 -32.52 -41.99
N GLY A 15 23.10 -31.22 -42.31
CA GLY A 15 23.83 -30.59 -43.41
C GLY A 15 24.00 -29.08 -43.17
N GLY A 16 25.23 -28.59 -43.16
CA GLY A 16 25.56 -27.19 -42.87
C GLY A 16 25.51 -26.82 -41.36
N PRO A 17 26.02 -25.63 -40.98
CA PRO A 17 26.22 -25.26 -39.58
C PRO A 17 24.94 -25.26 -38.72
N ASP A 18 23.84 -24.67 -39.20
CA ASP A 18 22.61 -24.54 -38.40
C ASP A 18 22.04 -25.89 -37.95
N SER A 19 22.02 -26.88 -38.84
CA SER A 19 21.51 -28.22 -38.51
C SER A 19 22.49 -29.03 -37.65
N GLN A 20 23.78 -28.72 -37.70
CA GLN A 20 24.77 -29.27 -36.77
C GLN A 20 24.54 -28.74 -35.36
N ASP A 21 24.33 -27.43 -35.21
CA ASP A 21 24.00 -26.80 -33.93
C ASP A 21 22.68 -27.35 -33.36
N GLN A 22 21.66 -27.52 -34.22
CA GLN A 22 20.41 -28.17 -33.81
C GLN A 22 20.62 -29.58 -33.28
N HIS A 23 21.41 -30.38 -33.98
CA HIS A 23 21.72 -31.74 -33.56
C HIS A 23 22.48 -31.75 -32.23
N LEU A 24 23.46 -30.85 -32.06
CA LEU A 24 24.23 -30.71 -30.82
C LEU A 24 23.34 -30.34 -29.64
N PHE A 25 22.48 -29.33 -29.79
CA PHE A 25 21.54 -28.93 -28.75
C PHE A 25 20.61 -30.10 -28.36
N LEU A 26 19.97 -30.74 -29.34
CA LEU A 26 19.03 -31.84 -29.08
C LEU A 26 19.70 -33.03 -28.41
N ARG A 27 20.93 -33.38 -28.80
CA ARG A 27 21.70 -34.45 -28.17
C ARG A 27 22.07 -34.11 -26.73
N SER A 28 22.51 -32.88 -26.48
CA SER A 28 22.81 -32.39 -25.13
C SER A 28 21.56 -32.38 -24.24
N ALA A 29 20.42 -31.92 -24.77
CA ALA A 29 19.13 -31.96 -24.08
C ALA A 29 18.71 -33.38 -23.70
N LEU A 30 18.86 -34.35 -24.61
CA LEU A 30 18.56 -35.76 -24.33
C LEU A 30 19.42 -36.30 -23.19
N LEU A 31 20.73 -36.07 -23.24
CA LEU A 31 21.68 -36.51 -22.21
C LEU A 31 21.34 -35.88 -20.84
N SER A 32 21.01 -34.60 -20.82
CA SER A 32 20.64 -33.90 -19.58
C SER A 32 19.37 -34.47 -18.96
N VAL A 33 18.33 -34.70 -19.75
CA VAL A 33 17.06 -35.28 -19.25
C VAL A 33 17.26 -36.73 -18.77
N GLN A 34 18.09 -37.51 -19.46
CA GLN A 34 18.47 -38.86 -19.00
C GLN A 34 19.27 -38.82 -17.69
N GLY A 35 20.16 -37.84 -17.54
CA GLY A 35 20.91 -37.61 -16.30
C GLY A 35 19.98 -37.33 -15.11
N VAL A 36 19.02 -36.42 -15.29
CA VAL A 36 18.02 -36.10 -14.26
C VAL A 36 17.15 -37.31 -13.93
N SER A 37 16.70 -38.09 -14.92
CA SER A 37 15.94 -39.33 -14.70
C SER A 37 16.72 -40.35 -13.84
N LYS A 38 18.02 -40.55 -14.11
CA LYS A 38 18.90 -41.41 -13.29
C LYS A 38 19.09 -40.84 -11.88
N TRP A 39 19.23 -39.52 -11.76
CA TRP A 39 19.39 -38.86 -10.47
C TRP A 39 18.14 -39.02 -9.59
N VAL A 40 16.94 -38.85 -10.16
CA VAL A 40 15.66 -39.14 -9.48
C VAL A 40 15.63 -40.58 -8.97
N LYS A 41 16.02 -41.55 -9.81
CA LYS A 41 16.08 -42.96 -9.40
C LYS A 41 17.06 -43.19 -8.25
N SER A 42 18.21 -42.52 -8.25
CA SER A 42 19.21 -42.65 -7.18
C SER A 42 18.69 -42.20 -5.80
N HIS A 43 17.83 -41.17 -5.76
CA HIS A 43 17.12 -40.80 -4.53
C HIS A 43 16.17 -41.90 -4.06
N GLY A 44 15.48 -42.56 -4.98
CA GLY A 44 14.62 -43.70 -4.67
C GLY A 44 15.41 -44.90 -4.13
N ASP A 45 16.57 -45.20 -4.72
CA ASP A 45 17.45 -46.27 -4.25
C ASP A 45 18.00 -45.99 -2.84
N ALA A 46 18.35 -44.72 -2.55
CA ALA A 46 18.76 -44.30 -1.22
C ALA A 46 17.63 -44.41 -0.18
N ALA A 47 16.41 -43.99 -0.53
CA ALA A 47 15.25 -44.14 0.34
C ALA A 47 14.93 -45.62 0.60
N LYS A 48 15.05 -46.48 -0.41
CA LYS A 48 14.88 -47.93 -0.28
C LYS A 48 15.90 -48.55 0.68
N ALA A 49 17.17 -48.14 0.58
CA ALA A 49 18.21 -48.58 1.50
C ALA A 49 17.93 -48.12 2.94
N GLY A 50 17.49 -46.86 3.10
CA GLY A 50 17.07 -46.33 4.39
C GLY A 50 15.91 -47.12 5.00
N ALA A 51 14.85 -47.40 4.22
CA ALA A 51 13.72 -48.19 4.67
C ALA A 51 14.15 -49.59 5.17
N ALA A 52 15.03 -50.27 4.42
CA ALA A 52 15.55 -51.58 4.82
C ALA A 52 16.41 -51.57 6.10
N SER A 53 16.92 -50.39 6.50
CA SER A 53 17.69 -50.19 7.73
C SER A 53 16.85 -49.66 8.91
N SER A 54 15.61 -49.26 8.66
CA SER A 54 14.68 -48.79 9.70
C SER A 54 14.09 -49.94 10.49
N GLU A 55 13.55 -49.65 11.68
CA GLU A 55 12.80 -50.62 12.48
C GLU A 55 11.56 -51.10 11.71
N ALA A 56 11.39 -52.42 11.64
CA ALA A 56 10.29 -53.04 10.89
C ALA A 56 8.92 -52.63 11.45
N GLY A 57 8.02 -52.20 10.57
CA GLY A 57 6.69 -51.68 10.91
C GLY A 57 6.68 -50.22 11.41
N SER A 58 7.83 -49.54 11.42
CA SER A 58 7.91 -48.14 11.89
C SER A 58 7.33 -47.14 10.87
N ALA A 59 6.91 -45.98 11.37
CA ALA A 59 6.46 -44.87 10.52
C ALA A 59 7.56 -44.39 9.55
N GLU A 60 8.84 -44.50 9.96
CA GLU A 60 9.97 -44.13 9.12
C GLU A 60 10.20 -45.11 7.97
N GLU A 61 10.09 -46.43 8.21
CA GLU A 61 10.13 -47.45 7.15
C GLU A 61 9.02 -47.18 6.11
N ALA A 62 7.78 -46.95 6.57
CA ALA A 62 6.65 -46.68 5.70
C ALA A 62 6.86 -45.41 4.85
N ARG A 63 7.36 -44.33 5.48
CA ARG A 63 7.66 -43.06 4.82
C ARG A 63 8.73 -43.22 3.74
N LEU A 64 9.84 -43.89 4.07
CA LEU A 64 10.96 -44.09 3.14
C LEU A 64 10.58 -45.04 1.98
N THR A 65 9.77 -46.07 2.26
CA THR A 65 9.23 -46.97 1.23
C THR A 65 8.38 -46.19 0.23
N ARG A 66 7.48 -45.33 0.72
CA ARG A 66 6.65 -44.47 -0.13
C ARG A 66 7.50 -43.54 -1.02
N ILE A 67 8.57 -42.95 -0.47
CA ILE A 67 9.52 -42.11 -1.25
C ILE A 67 10.23 -42.94 -2.32
N ALA A 68 10.69 -44.15 -1.97
CA ALA A 68 11.39 -45.05 -2.89
C ALA A 68 10.51 -45.43 -4.09
N GLU A 69 9.26 -45.83 -3.83
CA GLU A 69 8.29 -46.18 -4.87
C GLU A 69 7.96 -45.00 -5.77
N ALA A 70 7.71 -43.82 -5.17
CA ALA A 70 7.43 -42.61 -5.93
C ALA A 70 8.58 -42.23 -6.87
N CYS A 71 9.82 -42.19 -6.35
CA CYS A 71 11.01 -41.88 -7.15
C CYS A 71 11.27 -42.90 -8.26
N ALA A 72 11.04 -44.20 -7.99
CA ALA A 72 11.18 -45.24 -9.00
C ALA A 72 10.21 -45.08 -10.17
N TRP A 73 8.97 -44.63 -9.88
CA TRP A 73 7.94 -44.38 -10.90
C TRP A 73 8.22 -43.10 -11.69
N VAL A 74 8.33 -41.96 -11.00
CA VAL A 74 8.41 -40.63 -11.66
C VAL A 74 9.74 -40.37 -12.36
N ALA A 75 10.72 -41.26 -12.22
CA ALA A 75 11.95 -41.21 -13.01
C ALA A 75 11.68 -41.26 -14.52
N THR A 76 10.62 -41.95 -14.97
CA THR A 76 10.27 -42.06 -16.39
C THR A 76 8.79 -41.85 -16.70
N GLU A 77 7.91 -42.05 -15.71
CA GLU A 77 6.46 -42.05 -15.89
C GLU A 77 5.79 -40.76 -15.41
N VAL A 78 4.53 -40.57 -15.84
CA VAL A 78 3.66 -39.50 -15.36
C VAL A 78 3.16 -39.85 -13.94
N PRO A 79 3.12 -38.89 -12.99
CA PRO A 79 2.60 -39.16 -11.64
C PRO A 79 1.17 -39.71 -11.63
N ARG A 80 0.89 -40.63 -10.72
CA ARG A 80 -0.44 -41.23 -10.49
C ARG A 80 -1.15 -40.65 -9.27
N THR A 81 -0.37 -40.16 -8.31
CA THR A 81 -0.86 -39.62 -7.04
C THR A 81 -0.32 -38.22 -6.79
N PHE A 82 -0.97 -37.47 -5.91
CA PHE A 82 -0.50 -36.15 -5.51
C PHE A 82 0.92 -36.21 -4.92
N PHE A 83 1.23 -37.24 -4.14
CA PHE A 83 2.57 -37.44 -3.57
C PHE A 83 3.65 -37.66 -4.64
N GLU A 84 3.37 -38.49 -5.65
CA GLU A 84 4.27 -38.66 -6.79
C GLU A 84 4.47 -37.35 -7.55
N ALA A 85 3.40 -36.56 -7.73
CA ALA A 85 3.48 -35.27 -8.39
C ALA A 85 4.36 -34.27 -7.61
N MET A 86 4.20 -34.21 -6.28
CA MET A 86 5.04 -33.40 -5.39
C MET A 86 6.50 -33.80 -5.50
N GLN A 87 6.78 -35.10 -5.50
CA GLN A 87 8.14 -35.63 -5.58
C GLN A 87 8.80 -35.31 -6.92
N LEU A 88 8.05 -35.48 -8.03
CA LEU A 88 8.53 -35.12 -9.36
C LEU A 88 8.77 -33.61 -9.49
N PHE A 89 7.81 -32.80 -9.05
CA PHE A 89 7.94 -31.35 -9.06
C PHE A 89 9.21 -30.90 -8.35
N TRP A 90 9.42 -31.34 -7.10
CA TRP A 90 10.56 -30.92 -6.30
C TRP A 90 11.90 -31.31 -6.95
N LEU A 91 12.02 -32.54 -7.46
CA LEU A 91 13.27 -33.00 -8.08
C LEU A 91 13.54 -32.31 -9.43
N VAL A 92 12.51 -32.07 -10.25
CA VAL A 92 12.67 -31.31 -11.51
C VAL A 92 13.00 -29.85 -11.22
N TYR A 93 12.40 -29.27 -10.18
CA TYR A 93 12.70 -27.93 -9.71
C TYR A 93 14.18 -27.80 -9.31
N LEU A 94 14.67 -28.72 -8.47
CA LEU A 94 16.08 -28.78 -8.08
C LEU A 94 17.01 -28.99 -9.28
N ALA A 95 16.65 -29.84 -10.23
CA ALA A 95 17.45 -30.05 -11.44
C ALA A 95 17.67 -28.76 -12.23
N GLY A 96 16.63 -27.93 -12.38
CA GLY A 96 16.76 -26.60 -12.99
C GLY A 96 17.63 -25.64 -12.16
N ARG A 97 17.55 -25.70 -10.82
CA ARG A 97 18.39 -24.89 -9.93
C ARG A 97 19.86 -25.31 -9.92
N MET A 98 20.16 -26.58 -10.17
CA MET A 98 21.55 -27.07 -10.24
C MET A 98 22.24 -26.70 -11.56
N GLU A 99 21.48 -26.51 -12.64
CA GLU A 99 22.04 -26.17 -13.96
C GLU A 99 22.70 -24.78 -13.99
N GLY A 100 22.14 -23.82 -13.25
CA GLY A 100 22.66 -22.47 -13.17
C GLY A 100 22.27 -21.76 -11.87
N ALA A 101 23.03 -20.75 -11.49
CA ALA A 101 22.77 -19.91 -10.31
C ALA A 101 21.58 -18.94 -10.53
N ASN A 102 20.45 -19.47 -10.98
CA ASN A 102 19.27 -18.72 -11.38
C ASN A 102 18.50 -18.21 -10.16
N LEU A 103 18.25 -16.91 -10.09
CA LEU A 103 17.31 -16.31 -9.14
C LEU A 103 15.93 -16.18 -9.79
N GLY A 104 14.86 -16.24 -9.00
CA GLY A 104 13.50 -16.13 -9.54
C GLY A 104 13.03 -17.35 -10.33
N TYR A 105 13.69 -18.51 -10.19
CA TYR A 105 13.20 -19.77 -10.74
C TYR A 105 11.92 -20.16 -9.99
N SER A 106 10.77 -19.94 -10.60
CA SER A 106 9.48 -19.92 -9.90
C SER A 106 8.65 -21.19 -10.13
N PRO A 107 7.92 -21.69 -9.11
CA PRO A 107 6.85 -22.67 -9.29
C PRO A 107 5.75 -22.20 -10.24
N GLY A 108 5.47 -20.89 -10.29
CA GLY A 108 4.41 -20.32 -11.11
C GLY A 108 3.03 -20.77 -10.62
N ARG A 109 2.18 -21.21 -11.55
CA ARG A 109 0.78 -21.64 -11.29
C ARG A 109 0.72 -23.06 -10.72
N PHE A 110 1.42 -23.27 -9.61
CA PHE A 110 1.60 -24.57 -8.97
C PHE A 110 0.29 -25.29 -8.74
N CYS A 111 -0.70 -24.59 -8.18
CA CYS A 111 -2.00 -25.19 -7.89
C CYS A 111 -2.66 -25.78 -9.15
N ASP A 112 -2.50 -25.15 -10.30
CA ASP A 112 -3.24 -25.51 -11.52
C ASP A 112 -2.72 -26.79 -12.16
N TYR A 113 -1.40 -26.94 -12.28
CA TYR A 113 -0.81 -28.15 -12.88
C TYR A 113 -0.67 -29.31 -11.89
N MET A 114 -0.82 -29.05 -10.58
CA MET A 114 -0.81 -30.08 -9.55
C MET A 114 -2.20 -30.62 -9.23
N LEU A 115 -3.26 -29.82 -9.44
CA LEU A 115 -4.65 -30.20 -9.17
C LEU A 115 -5.10 -31.52 -9.82
N PRO A 116 -4.72 -31.85 -11.08
CA PRO A 116 -5.13 -33.12 -11.70
C PRO A 116 -4.64 -34.38 -10.97
N PHE A 117 -3.65 -34.25 -10.08
CA PHE A 117 -3.11 -35.37 -9.30
C PHE A 117 -3.70 -35.46 -7.90
N LEU A 118 -4.52 -34.49 -7.48
CA LEU A 118 -5.20 -34.46 -6.19
C LEU A 118 -6.54 -35.19 -6.28
N SER A 119 -6.71 -36.23 -5.47
CA SER A 119 -7.95 -36.99 -5.36
C SER A 119 -8.85 -36.43 -4.26
N ASP A 120 -10.16 -36.63 -4.38
CA ASP A 120 -11.13 -36.36 -3.29
C ASP A 120 -10.90 -37.26 -2.07
N GLU A 121 -10.21 -38.40 -2.24
CA GLU A 121 -9.84 -39.32 -1.15
C GLU A 121 -8.59 -38.89 -0.38
N ASP A 122 -7.74 -38.04 -0.97
CA ASP A 122 -6.60 -37.47 -0.25
C ASP A 122 -7.12 -36.64 0.91
N LYS A 123 -6.55 -36.75 2.12
CA LYS A 123 -6.99 -35.95 3.26
C LYS A 123 -6.34 -34.57 3.23
N ASP A 124 -7.09 -33.54 3.62
CA ASP A 124 -6.57 -32.16 3.70
C ASP A 124 -5.32 -32.08 4.58
N GLU A 125 -5.28 -32.81 5.68
CA GLU A 125 -4.13 -32.87 6.60
C GLU A 125 -2.85 -33.39 5.91
N ASP A 126 -2.97 -34.44 5.08
CA ASP A 126 -1.85 -35.03 4.37
C ASP A 126 -1.35 -34.11 3.25
N VAL A 127 -2.27 -33.47 2.52
CA VAL A 127 -1.95 -32.48 1.47
C VAL A 127 -1.28 -31.27 2.09
N LEU A 128 -1.83 -30.76 3.19
CA LEU A 128 -1.31 -29.60 3.91
C LEU A 128 0.08 -29.88 4.48
N LEU A 129 0.34 -31.09 4.99
CA LEU A 129 1.68 -31.51 5.42
C LEU A 129 2.69 -31.40 4.28
N LEU A 130 2.35 -31.87 3.08
CA LEU A 130 3.23 -31.80 1.91
C LEU A 130 3.48 -30.35 1.45
N LEU A 131 2.46 -29.49 1.51
CA LEU A 131 2.60 -28.07 1.18
C LEU A 131 3.47 -27.33 2.19
N ARG A 132 3.27 -27.56 3.50
CA ARG A 132 4.12 -27.01 4.57
C ARG A 132 5.56 -27.49 4.41
N ALA A 133 5.77 -28.78 4.11
CA ALA A 133 7.10 -29.31 3.82
C ALA A 133 7.73 -28.62 2.59
N LEU A 134 6.96 -28.40 1.53
CA LEU A 134 7.45 -27.68 0.34
C LEU A 134 7.94 -26.26 0.71
N ARG A 135 7.22 -25.52 1.55
CA ARG A 135 7.67 -24.19 2.01
C ARG A 135 9.04 -24.24 2.69
N VAL A 136 9.22 -25.20 3.60
CA VAL A 136 10.51 -25.43 4.27
C VAL A 136 11.59 -25.78 3.24
N LYS A 137 11.34 -26.76 2.37
CA LYS A 137 12.28 -27.20 1.33
C LYS A 137 12.71 -26.08 0.40
N MET A 138 11.80 -25.21 -0.02
CA MET A 138 12.12 -24.06 -0.88
C MET A 138 12.89 -22.98 -0.12
N THR A 139 12.66 -22.82 1.18
CA THR A 139 13.38 -21.86 2.03
C THR A 139 14.82 -22.31 2.32
N GLU A 140 15.10 -23.61 2.35
CA GLU A 140 16.45 -24.17 2.51
C GLU A 140 17.40 -23.86 1.33
N LEU A 141 16.87 -23.40 0.20
CA LEU A 141 17.69 -23.11 -0.97
C LEU A 141 18.45 -21.82 -0.77
N GLU A 142 19.76 -21.89 -0.98
CA GLU A 142 20.67 -20.76 -0.83
C GLU A 142 21.46 -20.52 -2.12
N TYR A 143 22.01 -19.32 -2.24
CA TYR A 143 22.95 -18.99 -3.31
C TYR A 143 24.10 -18.15 -2.76
N VAL A 144 25.28 -18.30 -3.35
CA VAL A 144 26.44 -17.51 -2.99
C VAL A 144 26.55 -16.34 -3.96
N ALA A 145 26.64 -15.13 -3.42
CA ALA A 145 26.72 -13.91 -4.21
C ALA A 145 27.91 -13.05 -3.81
N SER A 146 28.34 -12.17 -4.72
CA SER A 146 29.32 -11.14 -4.39
C SER A 146 28.76 -10.18 -3.33
N PHE A 147 29.64 -9.55 -2.55
CA PHE A 147 29.24 -8.55 -1.54
C PHE A 147 28.40 -7.41 -2.13
N SER A 148 28.69 -7.02 -3.38
CA SER A 148 27.89 -6.03 -4.10
C SER A 148 26.47 -6.51 -4.39
N TRP A 149 26.27 -7.81 -4.65
CA TRP A 149 24.96 -8.37 -4.91
C TRP A 149 24.18 -8.67 -3.62
N SER A 150 24.85 -9.11 -2.55
CA SER A 150 24.17 -9.44 -1.29
C SER A 150 23.41 -8.24 -0.71
N GLY A 151 23.95 -7.03 -0.86
CA GLY A 151 23.25 -5.79 -0.48
C GLY A 151 22.04 -5.43 -1.36
N LEU A 152 21.95 -5.95 -2.58
CA LEU A 152 20.82 -5.74 -3.50
C LEU A 152 19.72 -6.79 -3.31
N GLY A 153 20.13 -8.04 -3.04
CA GLY A 153 19.25 -9.20 -3.04
C GLY A 153 18.72 -9.62 -1.66
N SER A 154 19.37 -9.19 -0.57
CA SER A 154 18.96 -9.51 0.81
C SER A 154 18.66 -11.00 1.05
N GLY A 155 19.46 -11.90 0.46
CA GLY A 155 19.39 -13.34 0.67
C GLY A 155 18.16 -14.06 0.09
N ASN A 156 17.30 -13.40 -0.70
CA ASN A 156 16.07 -14.01 -1.20
C ASN A 156 16.26 -14.72 -2.56
N ASN A 157 15.58 -15.86 -2.78
CA ASN A 157 15.63 -16.62 -4.04
C ASN A 157 14.49 -16.26 -5.02
N TYR A 158 13.52 -15.45 -4.59
CA TYR A 158 12.37 -14.96 -5.36
C TYR A 158 11.51 -16.06 -6.01
N GLN A 159 11.30 -17.18 -5.32
CA GLN A 159 10.59 -18.33 -5.87
C GLN A 159 9.07 -18.06 -5.77
N ASN A 160 8.44 -17.66 -6.86
CA ASN A 160 7.05 -17.19 -6.83
C ASN A 160 6.05 -18.29 -7.17
N LEU A 161 5.15 -18.55 -6.23
CA LEU A 161 3.97 -19.38 -6.40
C LEU A 161 2.76 -18.45 -6.50
N ILE A 162 2.11 -18.43 -7.67
CA ILE A 162 0.93 -17.61 -7.89
C ILE A 162 -0.33 -18.48 -7.98
N ILE A 163 -1.35 -18.08 -7.24
CA ILE A 163 -2.70 -18.62 -7.35
C ILE A 163 -3.44 -17.86 -8.47
N SER A 164 -4.20 -18.61 -9.25
CA SER A 164 -4.79 -18.15 -10.50
C SER A 164 -6.09 -18.88 -10.80
N GLY A 165 -7.11 -18.16 -11.27
CA GLY A 165 -8.41 -18.74 -11.60
C GLY A 165 -9.26 -19.06 -10.36
N PRO A 166 -10.45 -19.67 -10.54
CA PRO A 166 -11.38 -19.92 -9.43
C PRO A 166 -10.75 -20.77 -8.32
N ASP A 167 -11.18 -20.54 -7.07
CA ASP A 167 -10.54 -21.10 -5.88
C ASP A 167 -10.69 -22.62 -5.78
N SER A 168 -9.60 -23.32 -6.10
CA SER A 168 -9.52 -24.78 -5.94
C SER A 168 -9.25 -25.17 -4.48
N ARG A 169 -9.57 -26.44 -4.14
CA ARG A 169 -9.18 -27.05 -2.85
C ARG A 169 -7.69 -26.88 -2.58
N LEU A 170 -6.85 -27.09 -3.59
CA LEU A 170 -5.40 -26.93 -3.48
C LEU A 170 -4.96 -25.47 -3.27
N ALA A 171 -5.65 -24.50 -3.89
CA ALA A 171 -5.39 -23.08 -3.68
C ALA A 171 -5.65 -22.67 -2.21
N ARG A 172 -6.79 -23.08 -1.63
CA ARG A 172 -7.11 -22.82 -0.22
C ARG A 172 -6.06 -23.42 0.73
N LEU A 173 -5.70 -24.69 0.53
CA LEU A 173 -4.67 -25.36 1.34
C LEU A 173 -3.28 -24.73 1.18
N THR A 174 -2.98 -24.14 0.00
CA THR A 174 -1.70 -23.45 -0.25
C THR A 174 -1.61 -22.13 0.52
N VAL A 175 -2.71 -21.36 0.60
CA VAL A 175 -2.77 -20.16 1.46
C VAL A 175 -2.66 -20.56 2.93
N GLN A 176 -3.40 -21.60 3.34
CA GLN A 176 -3.34 -22.11 4.72
C GLN A 176 -1.91 -22.56 5.10
N ALA A 177 -1.19 -23.25 4.21
CA ALA A 177 0.19 -23.64 4.43
C ALA A 177 1.12 -22.44 4.68
N ALA A 178 0.86 -21.28 4.04
CA ALA A 178 1.63 -20.06 4.27
C ALA A 178 1.36 -19.45 5.65
N ILE A 179 0.11 -19.50 6.12
CA ILE A 179 -0.30 -19.07 7.47
C ILE A 179 0.35 -19.99 8.52
N ASP A 180 0.28 -21.31 8.34
CA ASP A 180 0.74 -22.28 9.32
C ASP A 180 2.26 -22.42 9.39
N THR A 181 2.97 -22.04 8.32
CA THR A 181 4.42 -22.23 8.19
C THR A 181 5.04 -20.97 7.62
N PRO A 182 5.16 -19.91 8.46
CA PRO A 182 5.65 -18.60 8.06
C PRO A 182 7.15 -18.69 7.71
N THR A 183 7.41 -18.68 6.42
CA THR A 183 8.74 -18.89 5.81
C THR A 183 8.86 -17.97 4.62
N ILE A 184 10.08 -17.52 4.31
CA ILE A 184 10.32 -16.52 3.26
C ILE A 184 10.07 -17.06 1.83
N GLN A 185 9.98 -18.40 1.66
CA GLN A 185 9.75 -19.05 0.36
C GLN A 185 8.69 -20.18 0.44
N PRO A 186 8.02 -20.49 -0.68
CA PRO A 186 7.90 -19.63 -1.85
C PRO A 186 7.16 -18.33 -1.49
N THR A 187 7.48 -17.27 -2.22
CA THR A 187 6.65 -16.05 -2.23
C THR A 187 5.29 -16.42 -2.77
N LEU A 188 4.24 -16.06 -2.03
CA LEU A 188 2.86 -16.33 -2.41
C LEU A 188 2.23 -15.10 -3.07
N SER A 189 1.57 -15.32 -4.22
CA SER A 189 0.91 -14.28 -5.01
C SER A 189 -0.49 -14.70 -5.45
N ILE A 190 -1.34 -13.74 -5.81
CA ILE A 190 -2.66 -13.97 -6.39
C ILE A 190 -2.85 -13.09 -7.63
N TRP A 191 -3.31 -13.70 -8.73
CA TRP A 191 -3.89 -12.96 -9.86
C TRP A 191 -5.32 -12.54 -9.52
N TYR A 192 -5.54 -11.30 -9.13
CA TYR A 192 -6.88 -10.78 -8.89
C TYR A 192 -7.60 -10.47 -10.22
N GLU A 193 -8.85 -10.91 -10.29
CA GLU A 193 -9.85 -10.52 -11.27
C GLU A 193 -11.19 -10.45 -10.54
N LYS A 194 -11.96 -9.41 -10.83
CA LYS A 194 -13.25 -9.21 -10.19
C LYS A 194 -14.17 -10.41 -10.46
N ASP A 195 -14.88 -10.85 -9.43
CA ASP A 195 -15.83 -11.98 -9.46
C ASP A 195 -15.21 -13.35 -9.79
N ALA A 196 -13.88 -13.46 -9.90
CA ALA A 196 -13.21 -14.73 -10.22
C ALA A 196 -13.03 -15.66 -9.00
N TYR A 197 -13.18 -15.15 -7.78
CA TYR A 197 -12.92 -15.86 -6.52
C TYR A 197 -14.13 -15.83 -5.60
N SER A 198 -14.35 -16.91 -4.84
CA SER A 198 -15.31 -16.91 -3.73
C SER A 198 -14.93 -15.90 -2.66
N LYS A 199 -15.93 -15.40 -1.92
CA LYS A 199 -15.67 -14.49 -0.79
C LYS A 199 -14.85 -15.19 0.30
N GLU A 200 -15.13 -16.47 0.53
CA GLU A 200 -14.42 -17.29 1.50
C GLU A 200 -12.92 -17.40 1.18
N PHE A 201 -12.55 -17.56 -0.10
CA PHE A 201 -11.15 -17.57 -0.50
C PHE A 201 -10.48 -16.20 -0.35
N LEU A 202 -11.17 -15.12 -0.74
CA LEU A 202 -10.64 -13.77 -0.59
C LEU A 202 -10.45 -13.39 0.89
N ASP A 203 -11.36 -13.81 1.76
CA ASP A 203 -11.26 -13.61 3.21
C ASP A 203 -10.04 -14.36 3.77
N LEU A 204 -9.82 -15.63 3.39
CA LEU A 204 -8.63 -16.40 3.75
C LEU A 204 -7.32 -15.75 3.25
N ALA A 205 -7.33 -15.22 2.02
CA ALA A 205 -6.18 -14.51 1.47
C ALA A 205 -5.85 -13.23 2.25
N VAL A 206 -6.86 -12.49 2.72
CA VAL A 206 -6.65 -11.32 3.56
C VAL A 206 -6.28 -11.70 5.00
N ASP A 207 -6.80 -12.80 5.54
CA ASP A 207 -6.33 -13.31 6.83
C ASP A 207 -4.85 -13.69 6.77
N CYS A 208 -4.37 -14.21 5.63
CA CYS A 208 -2.93 -14.36 5.38
C CYS A 208 -2.19 -13.01 5.43
N VAL A 209 -2.73 -11.93 4.84
CA VAL A 209 -2.15 -10.57 4.95
C VAL A 209 -2.05 -10.12 6.41
N LYS A 210 -3.11 -10.35 7.20
CA LYS A 210 -3.17 -9.93 8.61
C LYS A 210 -2.15 -10.63 9.51
N THR A 211 -1.63 -11.79 9.13
CA THR A 211 -0.55 -12.46 9.88
C THR A 211 0.74 -11.63 9.93
N GLY A 212 0.91 -10.65 9.03
CA GLY A 212 2.09 -9.79 8.98
C GLY A 212 3.26 -10.37 8.17
N ILE A 213 3.17 -11.60 7.66
CA ILE A 213 4.27 -12.26 6.91
C ILE A 213 4.53 -11.69 5.50
N GLY A 214 3.72 -10.72 5.07
CA GLY A 214 3.85 -10.04 3.77
C GLY A 214 3.26 -10.79 2.58
N PHE A 215 2.44 -11.81 2.82
CA PHE A 215 1.75 -12.58 1.77
C PHE A 215 0.23 -12.44 1.86
N PRO A 216 -0.50 -12.71 0.78
CA PRO A 216 -0.02 -12.78 -0.60
C PRO A 216 0.28 -11.38 -1.18
N ALA A 217 1.06 -11.34 -2.27
CA ALA A 217 1.09 -10.19 -3.17
C ALA A 217 -0.06 -10.27 -4.18
N TRP A 218 -0.69 -9.13 -4.47
CA TRP A 218 -1.87 -9.05 -5.33
C TRP A 218 -1.51 -8.43 -6.67
N PHE A 219 -1.99 -9.02 -7.77
CA PHE A 219 -1.71 -8.58 -9.13
C PHE A 219 -2.97 -8.49 -9.99
N ASN A 220 -3.11 -7.45 -10.80
CA ASN A 220 -4.27 -7.23 -11.66
C ASN A 220 -4.13 -8.01 -12.97
N LEU A 221 -4.83 -9.13 -13.11
CA LEU A 221 -4.73 -9.99 -14.29
C LEU A 221 -5.21 -9.28 -15.58
N PRO A 222 -6.35 -8.55 -15.59
CA PRO A 222 -6.77 -7.74 -16.74
C PRO A 222 -5.68 -6.79 -17.29
N THR A 223 -5.00 -6.05 -16.41
CA THR A 223 -3.91 -5.14 -16.83
C THR A 223 -2.74 -5.91 -17.47
N TYR A 224 -2.37 -7.08 -16.92
CA TYR A 224 -1.34 -7.91 -17.53
C TYR A 224 -1.77 -8.52 -18.88
N ILE A 225 -3.02 -8.98 -19.00
CA ILE A 225 -3.56 -9.47 -20.27
C ILE A 225 -3.42 -8.39 -21.35
N GLN A 226 -3.81 -7.16 -21.03
CA GLN A 226 -3.68 -6.05 -21.96
C GLN A 226 -2.20 -5.82 -22.36
N HIS A 227 -1.30 -5.72 -21.38
CA HIS A 227 0.14 -5.56 -21.63
C HIS A 227 0.67 -6.66 -22.56
N GLU A 228 0.40 -7.92 -22.26
CA GLU A 228 0.98 -9.06 -22.96
C GLU A 228 0.41 -9.22 -24.39
N LEU A 229 -0.86 -8.87 -24.60
CA LEU A 229 -1.45 -8.80 -25.95
C LEU A 229 -0.79 -7.70 -26.79
N GLU A 230 -0.59 -6.51 -26.21
CA GLU A 230 0.08 -5.39 -26.89
C GLU A 230 1.56 -5.69 -27.17
N ALA A 231 2.28 -6.31 -26.23
CA ALA A 231 3.64 -6.79 -26.40
C ALA A 231 3.71 -7.84 -27.52
N SER A 232 2.85 -8.85 -27.48
CA SER A 232 2.82 -9.92 -28.48
C SER A 232 2.55 -9.41 -29.89
N LYS A 233 1.63 -8.44 -30.04
CA LYS A 233 1.35 -7.80 -31.33
C LYS A 233 2.57 -7.07 -31.91
N ARG A 234 3.35 -6.37 -31.07
CA ARG A 234 4.61 -5.71 -31.49
C ARG A 234 5.65 -6.71 -32.04
N HIS A 235 5.56 -7.97 -31.63
CA HIS A 235 6.48 -9.03 -32.04
C HIS A 235 5.90 -10.01 -33.06
N GLY A 236 4.69 -9.77 -33.59
CA GLY A 236 4.03 -10.64 -34.58
C GLY A 236 3.59 -11.99 -33.99
N LEU A 237 3.28 -12.02 -32.70
CA LEU A 237 2.91 -13.22 -31.94
C LEU A 237 1.41 -13.27 -31.60
N GLU A 238 0.59 -12.34 -32.10
CA GLU A 238 -0.84 -12.22 -31.78
C GLU A 238 -1.68 -13.46 -32.15
N LYS A 239 -1.19 -14.30 -33.07
CA LYS A 239 -1.83 -15.58 -33.44
C LYS A 239 -1.50 -16.72 -32.47
N VAL A 240 -0.41 -16.59 -31.72
CA VAL A 240 0.10 -17.61 -30.79
C VAL A 240 -0.24 -17.21 -29.35
N ILE A 241 -0.13 -15.93 -29.02
CA ILE A 241 -0.42 -15.38 -27.71
C ILE A 241 -1.78 -14.70 -27.76
N THR A 242 -2.79 -15.51 -27.47
CA THR A 242 -4.17 -15.07 -27.28
C THR A 242 -4.46 -14.84 -25.81
N GLU A 243 -5.56 -14.16 -25.49
CA GLU A 243 -6.01 -14.01 -24.10
C GLU A 243 -6.17 -15.37 -23.41
N GLU A 244 -6.68 -16.39 -24.11
CA GLU A 244 -6.80 -17.75 -23.58
C GLU A 244 -5.44 -18.35 -23.20
N VAL A 245 -4.41 -18.15 -24.04
CA VAL A 245 -3.05 -18.61 -23.74
C VAL A 245 -2.48 -17.86 -22.54
N ILE A 246 -2.68 -16.54 -22.46
CA ILE A 246 -2.25 -15.73 -21.31
C ILE A 246 -2.93 -16.23 -20.04
N ARG A 247 -4.27 -16.35 -20.04
CA ARG A 247 -5.05 -16.88 -18.91
C ARG A 247 -4.70 -18.30 -18.52
N LYS A 248 -4.07 -19.10 -19.40
CA LYS A 248 -3.57 -20.46 -19.12
C LYS A 248 -2.12 -20.50 -18.65
N ARG A 249 -1.32 -19.46 -18.92
CA ARG A 249 0.13 -19.51 -18.70
C ARG A 249 0.69 -18.39 -17.82
N ALA A 250 -0.07 -17.32 -17.55
CA ALA A 250 0.38 -16.16 -16.78
C ALA A 250 0.89 -16.56 -15.38
N ALA A 251 2.19 -16.40 -15.17
CA ALA A 251 2.88 -16.75 -13.93
C ALA A 251 3.91 -15.68 -13.59
N MET A 252 4.38 -15.65 -12.35
CA MET A 252 5.42 -14.70 -11.94
C MET A 252 6.81 -15.32 -11.99
N GLY A 253 7.75 -14.65 -12.65
CA GLY A 253 9.17 -14.97 -12.59
C GLY A 253 9.87 -14.03 -11.63
N GLY A 254 10.13 -14.45 -10.39
CA GLY A 254 10.72 -13.57 -9.38
C GLY A 254 9.71 -12.74 -8.60
N CYS A 255 9.96 -11.43 -8.52
CA CYS A 255 9.24 -10.52 -7.62
C CYS A 255 7.87 -10.12 -8.17
N THR A 256 7.86 -9.35 -9.25
CA THR A 256 6.63 -8.73 -9.79
C THR A 256 6.54 -8.80 -11.30
N GLU A 257 7.45 -9.52 -11.95
CA GLU A 257 7.55 -9.61 -13.40
C GLU A 257 6.80 -10.84 -13.94
N PRO A 258 5.64 -10.65 -14.61
CA PRO A 258 4.91 -11.74 -15.18
C PRO A 258 5.59 -12.29 -16.43
N THR A 259 5.40 -13.59 -16.62
CA THR A 259 5.83 -14.38 -17.76
C THR A 259 4.71 -15.32 -18.17
N LEU A 260 4.80 -15.90 -19.36
CA LEU A 260 3.97 -17.05 -19.74
C LEU A 260 4.75 -18.34 -19.46
N GLY A 261 4.34 -19.06 -18.43
CA GLY A 261 4.99 -20.26 -17.90
C GLY A 261 5.25 -21.32 -18.96
N GLY A 262 6.52 -21.69 -19.12
CA GLY A 262 6.96 -22.67 -20.11
C GLY A 262 6.99 -22.16 -21.55
N MET A 263 6.70 -20.88 -21.82
CA MET A 263 6.71 -20.28 -23.17
C MET A 263 7.60 -19.03 -23.29
N SER A 264 8.05 -18.47 -22.16
CA SER A 264 8.84 -17.24 -22.13
C SER A 264 10.27 -17.51 -21.69
N TYR A 265 11.21 -16.78 -22.29
CA TYR A 265 12.48 -16.54 -21.62
C TYR A 265 12.14 -15.82 -20.31
N GLY A 266 12.62 -16.30 -19.17
CA GLY A 266 12.42 -15.60 -17.89
C GLY A 266 12.96 -14.16 -17.92
N VAL A 267 12.82 -13.43 -16.82
CA VAL A 267 13.44 -12.11 -16.72
C VAL A 267 14.95 -12.27 -16.75
N VAL A 268 15.57 -11.91 -17.87
CA VAL A 268 17.01 -11.80 -17.97
C VAL A 268 17.42 -10.54 -17.24
N GLN A 269 17.77 -10.66 -15.96
CA GLN A 269 18.06 -9.53 -15.09
C GLN A 269 19.31 -8.79 -15.55
N ALA A 270 19.05 -7.78 -16.37
CA ALA A 270 20.00 -6.76 -16.68
C ALA A 270 19.96 -5.74 -15.52
N GLY A 271 21.13 -5.28 -15.03
CA GLY A 271 21.30 -4.52 -13.79
C GLY A 271 20.40 -3.28 -13.62
N PHE A 272 20.38 -2.71 -12.42
CA PHE A 272 19.41 -1.67 -12.06
C PHE A 272 19.82 -0.27 -12.50
N ILE A 273 18.84 0.55 -12.93
CA ILE A 273 19.00 1.97 -13.24
C ILE A 273 18.66 2.80 -11.99
N ASN A 274 19.60 3.64 -11.54
CA ASN A 274 19.38 4.58 -10.45
C ASN A 274 18.93 5.94 -11.00
N HIS A 275 17.62 6.21 -11.01
CA HIS A 275 17.07 7.46 -11.56
C HIS A 275 17.56 8.71 -10.83
N LEU A 276 17.73 8.64 -9.49
CA LEU A 276 18.19 9.79 -8.74
C LEU A 276 19.64 10.15 -9.06
N LYS A 277 20.50 9.14 -9.29
CA LYS A 277 21.87 9.40 -9.77
C LYS A 277 21.86 10.05 -11.17
N LEU A 278 20.96 9.66 -12.06
CA LEU A 278 20.85 10.31 -13.38
C LEU A 278 20.39 11.76 -13.27
N PHE A 279 19.48 12.05 -12.34
CA PHE A 279 19.05 13.41 -12.02
C PHE A 279 20.19 14.23 -11.39
N GLU A 280 20.96 13.64 -10.48
CA GLU A 280 22.16 14.26 -9.91
C GLU A 280 23.16 14.62 -11.03
N LEU A 281 23.46 13.70 -11.94
CA LEU A 281 24.32 14.00 -13.10
C LEU A 281 23.74 15.11 -13.99
N ALA A 282 22.42 15.20 -14.10
CA ALA A 282 21.77 16.27 -14.85
C ALA A 282 21.98 17.65 -14.21
N LEU A 283 22.02 17.73 -12.88
CA LEU A 283 22.20 18.99 -12.14
C LEU A 283 23.63 19.55 -12.25
N TYR A 284 24.65 18.70 -12.41
CA TYR A 284 26.06 19.09 -12.29
C TYR A 284 26.86 19.07 -13.61
N GLY A 285 26.17 19.08 -14.76
CA GLY A 285 26.79 19.27 -16.06
C GLY A 285 27.61 18.06 -16.52
N ASP A 286 28.93 18.19 -16.49
CA ASP A 286 29.91 17.20 -16.96
C ASP A 286 30.46 16.29 -15.86
N ILE A 287 30.30 16.65 -14.58
CA ILE A 287 30.96 15.98 -13.45
C ILE A 287 29.93 15.27 -12.56
N ASP A 288 30.27 14.05 -12.11
CA ASP A 288 29.61 13.41 -10.97
C ASP A 288 30.03 14.13 -9.67
N PRO A 289 29.13 14.87 -9.00
CA PRO A 289 29.50 15.72 -7.87
C PRO A 289 30.01 14.93 -6.67
N ARG A 290 29.69 13.62 -6.60
CA ARG A 290 30.13 12.73 -5.53
C ARG A 290 31.55 12.22 -5.76
N THR A 291 31.92 11.91 -7.00
CA THR A 291 33.19 11.24 -7.33
C THR A 291 34.22 12.15 -8.00
N GLY A 292 33.82 13.32 -8.49
CA GLY A 292 34.65 14.23 -9.27
C GLY A 292 34.98 13.72 -10.68
N ARG A 293 34.40 12.59 -11.11
CA ARG A 293 34.65 12.01 -12.43
C ARG A 293 33.85 12.73 -13.50
N VAL A 294 34.49 12.99 -14.64
CA VAL A 294 33.81 13.50 -15.84
C VAL A 294 32.99 12.38 -16.47
N PHE A 295 31.68 12.60 -16.61
CA PHE A 295 30.72 11.68 -17.22
C PHE A 295 30.40 12.03 -18.68
N THR A 296 30.41 13.32 -19.03
CA THR A 296 30.22 13.82 -20.42
C THR A 296 31.01 15.09 -20.62
N GLU A 297 31.79 15.22 -21.69
CA GLU A 297 32.60 16.42 -21.92
C GLU A 297 31.78 17.61 -22.45
N GLY A 298 32.13 18.82 -22.02
CA GLY A 298 31.67 20.08 -22.63
C GLY A 298 30.23 20.48 -22.38
N VAL A 299 29.60 19.99 -21.30
CA VAL A 299 28.19 20.32 -20.97
C VAL A 299 28.13 21.33 -19.84
N ALA A 300 27.52 22.49 -20.11
CA ALA A 300 27.32 23.55 -19.13
C ALA A 300 26.33 23.14 -18.01
N LEU A 301 26.44 23.82 -16.87
CA LEU A 301 25.50 23.67 -15.76
C LEU A 301 24.11 24.20 -16.15
N PRO A 302 23.02 23.44 -15.92
CA PRO A 302 21.66 23.91 -16.18
C PRO A 302 21.30 25.09 -15.26
N GLN A 303 20.51 26.04 -15.78
CA GLN A 303 20.12 27.25 -15.04
C GLN A 303 18.65 27.29 -14.66
N THR A 304 17.80 26.53 -15.37
CA THR A 304 16.35 26.44 -15.15
C THR A 304 15.90 25.01 -14.88
N VAL A 305 14.68 24.85 -14.34
CA VAL A 305 14.07 23.52 -14.12
C VAL A 305 13.90 22.77 -15.45
N GLU A 306 13.55 23.49 -16.51
CA GLU A 306 13.42 22.99 -17.87
C GLU A 306 14.76 22.50 -18.42
N ASP A 307 15.87 23.21 -18.18
CA ASP A 307 17.21 22.76 -18.56
C ASP A 307 17.56 21.44 -17.86
N VAL A 308 17.29 21.36 -16.55
CA VAL A 308 17.52 20.13 -15.77
C VAL A 308 16.70 18.98 -16.34
N LYS A 309 15.42 19.21 -16.67
CA LYS A 309 14.55 18.19 -17.29
C LYS A 309 15.10 17.72 -18.63
N ALA A 310 15.42 18.64 -19.53
CA ALA A 310 15.98 18.31 -20.85
C ALA A 310 17.26 17.50 -20.72
N ARG A 311 18.14 17.90 -19.78
CA ARG A 311 19.38 17.21 -19.48
C ARG A 311 19.16 15.82 -18.90
N TYR A 312 18.25 15.68 -17.93
CA TYR A 312 17.88 14.39 -17.33
C TYR A 312 17.43 13.39 -18.40
N LEU A 313 16.58 13.82 -19.33
CA LEU A 313 16.11 12.97 -20.42
C LEU A 313 17.24 12.54 -21.36
N ALA A 314 18.19 13.43 -21.66
CA ALA A 314 19.37 13.10 -22.46
C ALA A 314 20.29 12.09 -21.75
N VAL A 315 20.52 12.28 -20.44
CA VAL A 315 21.30 11.35 -19.61
C VAL A 315 20.60 10.00 -19.50
N LEU A 316 19.27 9.98 -19.35
CA LEU A 316 18.46 8.77 -19.33
C LEU A 316 18.59 7.97 -20.63
N GLU A 317 18.41 8.63 -21.79
CA GLU A 317 18.52 7.98 -23.09
C GLU A 317 19.92 7.40 -23.32
N LYS A 318 20.97 8.17 -23.02
CA LYS A 318 22.35 7.68 -23.11
C LYS A 318 22.61 6.50 -22.18
N THR A 319 22.13 6.58 -20.93
CA THR A 319 22.34 5.52 -19.93
C THR A 319 21.67 4.23 -20.35
N VAL A 320 20.40 4.29 -20.74
CA VAL A 320 19.65 3.12 -21.20
C VAL A 320 20.33 2.49 -22.43
N HIS A 321 20.81 3.30 -23.36
CA HIS A 321 21.55 2.81 -24.53
C HIS A 321 22.87 2.10 -24.17
N CYS A 322 23.71 2.71 -23.33
CA CYS A 322 24.96 2.08 -22.90
C CYS A 322 24.71 0.80 -22.08
N TRP A 323 23.70 0.83 -21.22
CA TRP A 323 23.30 -0.29 -20.40
C TRP A 323 22.82 -1.49 -21.25
N THR A 324 21.98 -1.27 -22.27
CA THR A 324 21.52 -2.36 -23.15
C THR A 324 22.66 -2.94 -23.97
N GLN A 325 23.58 -2.10 -24.45
CA GLN A 325 24.78 -2.59 -25.16
C GLN A 325 25.64 -3.50 -24.29
N TYR A 326 25.91 -3.09 -23.04
CA TYR A 326 26.65 -3.90 -22.08
C TYR A 326 25.96 -5.25 -21.86
N TRP A 327 24.65 -5.25 -21.61
CA TRP A 327 23.91 -6.49 -21.35
C TRP A 327 23.78 -7.41 -22.55
N ASN A 328 23.71 -6.85 -23.77
CA ASN A 328 23.76 -7.66 -24.98
C ASN A 328 25.09 -8.41 -25.12
N LEU A 329 26.21 -7.80 -24.71
CA LEU A 329 27.51 -8.47 -24.68
C LEU A 329 27.56 -9.55 -23.59
N VAL A 330 27.02 -9.27 -22.39
CA VAL A 330 26.93 -10.26 -21.31
C VAL A 330 26.13 -11.48 -21.75
N MET A 331 24.98 -11.28 -22.39
CA MET A 331 24.15 -12.39 -22.86
C MET A 331 24.76 -13.15 -24.04
N ALA A 332 25.49 -12.46 -24.92
CA ALA A 332 26.27 -13.13 -25.97
C ALA A 332 27.36 -14.03 -25.37
N ALA A 333 28.00 -13.61 -24.28
CA ALA A 333 28.97 -14.43 -23.55
C ALA A 333 28.27 -15.60 -22.81
N HIS A 334 27.16 -15.33 -22.11
CA HIS A 334 26.38 -16.34 -21.39
C HIS A 334 26.00 -17.52 -22.28
N ARG A 335 25.47 -17.22 -23.48
CA ARG A 335 25.13 -18.20 -24.52
C ARG A 335 26.28 -19.15 -24.88
N GLN A 336 27.53 -18.68 -24.80
CA GLN A 336 28.72 -19.47 -25.14
C GLN A 336 29.29 -20.24 -23.95
N THR A 337 29.14 -19.72 -22.74
CA THR A 337 29.83 -20.25 -21.55
C THR A 337 28.94 -21.09 -20.63
N VAL A 338 27.66 -20.77 -20.51
CA VAL A 338 26.72 -21.43 -19.57
C VAL A 338 25.35 -21.63 -20.23
N PRO A 339 25.26 -22.43 -21.31
CA PRO A 339 23.98 -22.67 -21.97
C PRO A 339 23.04 -23.47 -21.06
N LEU A 340 21.79 -23.00 -20.90
CA LEU A 340 20.79 -23.63 -20.03
C LEU A 340 20.07 -24.80 -20.76
N VAL A 341 20.77 -25.91 -20.96
CA VAL A 341 20.33 -27.06 -21.78
C VAL A 341 19.10 -27.79 -21.23
N PHE A 342 19.11 -28.20 -19.96
CA PHE A 342 18.00 -28.85 -19.25
C PHE A 342 16.78 -27.93 -19.20
N THR A 343 16.97 -26.69 -18.77
CA THR A 343 15.91 -25.68 -18.70
C THR A 343 15.31 -25.44 -20.09
N SER A 344 16.15 -25.33 -21.13
CA SER A 344 15.69 -25.24 -22.52
C SER A 344 14.84 -26.44 -22.92
N ALA A 345 15.18 -27.66 -22.49
CA ALA A 345 14.39 -28.86 -22.79
C ALA A 345 13.01 -28.87 -22.12
N MET A 346 12.81 -28.07 -21.06
CA MET A 346 11.52 -27.91 -20.37
C MET A 346 10.67 -26.76 -20.93
N ILE A 347 11.21 -25.95 -21.85
CA ILE A 347 10.57 -24.74 -22.38
C ILE A 347 10.13 -24.92 -23.83
N GLN A 348 8.93 -24.42 -24.13
CA GLN A 348 8.36 -24.39 -25.46
C GLN A 348 8.96 -23.23 -26.30
N ASP A 349 9.40 -23.42 -27.54
CA ASP A 349 9.48 -24.66 -28.32
C ASP A 349 10.93 -25.00 -28.67
N CYS A 350 11.82 -24.92 -27.68
CA CYS A 350 13.26 -25.13 -27.85
C CYS A 350 13.56 -26.48 -28.53
N ILE A 351 12.86 -27.55 -28.11
CA ILE A 351 12.98 -28.87 -28.74
C ILE A 351 12.51 -28.83 -30.21
N GLY A 352 11.32 -28.29 -30.50
CA GLY A 352 10.81 -28.25 -31.87
C GLY A 352 11.71 -27.44 -32.81
N ARG A 353 12.23 -26.31 -32.33
CA ARG A 353 13.17 -25.44 -33.07
C ARG A 353 14.60 -25.97 -33.11
N GLY A 354 14.94 -26.94 -32.26
CA GLY A 354 16.30 -27.44 -32.10
C GLY A 354 17.26 -26.37 -31.60
N LYS A 355 16.81 -25.41 -30.78
CA LYS A 355 17.64 -24.30 -30.30
C LYS A 355 17.48 -24.16 -28.80
N SER A 356 18.55 -23.78 -28.11
CA SER A 356 18.46 -23.44 -26.69
C SER A 356 17.63 -22.16 -26.49
N ILE A 357 17.24 -21.89 -25.25
CA ILE A 357 16.56 -20.65 -24.87
C ILE A 357 17.41 -19.42 -25.24
N ASP A 358 18.74 -19.51 -25.04
CA ASP A 358 19.74 -18.48 -25.35
C ASP A 358 19.96 -18.27 -26.86
N ASP A 359 19.60 -19.26 -27.67
CA ASP A 359 19.66 -19.21 -29.14
C ASP A 359 18.32 -18.78 -29.77
N GLY A 360 17.34 -18.37 -28.97
CA GLY A 360 16.00 -18.00 -29.45
C GLY A 360 15.08 -19.19 -29.75
N GLY A 361 15.31 -20.35 -29.11
CA GLY A 361 14.45 -21.52 -29.20
C GLY A 361 13.06 -21.35 -28.56
N VAL A 362 12.95 -20.44 -27.60
CA VAL A 362 11.72 -20.15 -26.86
C VAL A 362 10.69 -19.35 -27.67
N VAL A 363 9.39 -19.56 -27.41
CA VAL A 363 8.32 -18.85 -28.12
C VAL A 363 8.42 -17.33 -27.93
N ILE A 364 8.48 -16.88 -26.68
CA ILE A 364 8.64 -15.48 -26.28
C ILE A 364 10.10 -15.24 -25.90
N GLY A 365 10.90 -14.78 -26.86
CA GLY A 365 12.30 -14.39 -26.66
C GLY A 365 12.53 -12.87 -26.51
N HIS A 366 11.46 -12.09 -26.36
CA HIS A 366 11.49 -10.62 -26.28
C HIS A 366 11.34 -10.09 -24.84
N SER A 367 11.57 -10.94 -23.85
CA SER A 367 11.35 -10.65 -22.42
C SER A 367 12.53 -10.08 -21.60
N PRO A 368 13.73 -9.78 -22.13
CA PRO A 368 14.70 -8.99 -21.37
C PRO A 368 14.10 -7.65 -20.96
N THR A 369 14.10 -7.39 -19.65
CA THR A 369 13.53 -6.18 -19.07
C THR A 369 14.60 -5.28 -18.48
N THR A 370 14.28 -4.00 -18.38
CA THR A 370 15.03 -3.05 -17.53
C THR A 370 14.50 -3.13 -16.10
N LEU A 371 15.35 -2.87 -15.11
CA LEU A 371 14.93 -2.65 -13.72
C LEU A 371 15.45 -1.30 -13.26
N SER A 372 14.70 -0.62 -12.40
CA SER A 372 15.00 0.77 -12.05
C SER A 372 14.39 1.19 -10.73
N THR A 373 15.00 2.17 -10.07
CA THR A 373 14.57 2.71 -8.76
C THR A 373 14.82 4.21 -8.68
N GLY A 374 14.02 4.91 -7.88
CA GLY A 374 14.22 6.32 -7.55
C GLY A 374 13.47 7.33 -8.42
N MET A 375 12.54 6.90 -9.28
CA MET A 375 11.76 7.83 -10.11
C MET A 375 10.85 8.74 -9.26
N VAL A 376 10.30 8.23 -8.16
CA VAL A 376 9.54 9.02 -7.17
C VAL A 376 10.40 10.15 -6.59
N ASN A 377 11.65 9.86 -6.21
CA ASN A 377 12.59 10.88 -5.73
C ASN A 377 12.84 11.97 -6.79
N VAL A 378 12.95 11.59 -8.06
CA VAL A 378 13.13 12.54 -9.17
C VAL A 378 11.89 13.42 -9.37
N ALA A 379 10.69 12.82 -9.37
CA ALA A 379 9.43 13.59 -9.48
C ALA A 379 9.27 14.58 -8.31
N ASN A 380 9.48 14.13 -7.08
CA ASN A 380 9.47 14.98 -5.89
C ASN A 380 10.55 16.07 -5.97
N SER A 381 11.72 15.76 -6.52
CA SER A 381 12.79 16.74 -6.70
C SER A 381 12.44 17.82 -7.72
N PHE A 382 11.75 17.49 -8.82
CA PHE A 382 11.27 18.49 -9.78
C PHE A 382 10.23 19.43 -9.15
N ALA A 383 9.23 18.89 -8.44
CA ALA A 383 8.26 19.71 -7.70
C ALA A 383 8.92 20.59 -6.62
N ALA A 384 9.98 20.08 -5.98
CA ALA A 384 10.78 20.84 -5.04
C ALA A 384 11.60 21.95 -5.71
N LEU A 385 12.20 21.71 -6.88
CA LEU A 385 12.90 22.74 -7.64
C LEU A 385 11.96 23.89 -8.05
N GLU A 386 10.72 23.59 -8.46
CA GLU A 386 9.70 24.61 -8.73
C GLU A 386 9.39 25.43 -7.47
N SER A 387 9.22 24.77 -6.32
CA SER A 387 8.94 25.43 -5.04
C SER A 387 10.11 26.29 -4.55
N LEU A 388 11.35 25.79 -4.69
CA LEU A 388 12.57 26.52 -4.35
C LEU A 388 12.78 27.75 -5.24
N SER A 389 12.55 27.60 -6.54
CA SER A 389 12.64 28.71 -7.51
C SER A 389 11.58 29.77 -7.24
N ALA A 390 10.34 29.35 -6.94
CA ALA A 390 9.27 30.27 -6.52
C ALA A 390 9.60 30.98 -5.18
N GLY A 391 10.35 30.32 -4.30
CA GLY A 391 10.91 30.88 -3.07
C GLY A 391 12.15 31.77 -3.26
N GLY A 392 12.55 32.05 -4.50
CA GLY A 392 13.65 32.96 -4.85
C GLY A 392 15.06 32.35 -4.84
N ALA A 393 15.21 31.03 -4.65
CA ALA A 393 16.52 30.38 -4.67
C ALA A 393 17.03 30.18 -6.10
N SER A 394 18.29 30.54 -6.36
CA SER A 394 18.97 30.28 -7.62
C SER A 394 19.43 28.82 -7.74
N MET A 395 19.59 28.31 -8.97
CA MET A 395 20.14 26.95 -9.18
C MET A 395 21.55 26.78 -8.64
N GLU A 396 22.34 27.85 -8.54
CA GLU A 396 23.66 27.83 -7.93
C GLU A 396 23.59 27.61 -6.42
N GLU A 397 22.75 28.38 -5.72
CA GLU A 397 22.50 28.20 -4.29
C GLU A 397 21.94 26.81 -3.99
N ILE A 398 21.00 26.32 -4.81
CA ILE A 398 20.44 24.97 -4.66
C ILE A 398 21.56 23.93 -4.77
N ARG A 399 22.39 23.95 -5.83
CA ARG A 399 23.51 23.01 -5.97
C ARG A 399 24.49 23.09 -4.81
N ALA A 400 24.83 24.30 -4.35
CA ALA A 400 25.73 24.49 -3.22
C ALA A 400 25.16 23.83 -1.95
N ALA A 401 23.87 24.05 -1.66
CA ALA A 401 23.17 23.43 -0.53
C ALA A 401 23.16 21.90 -0.61
N LEU A 402 22.87 21.33 -1.78
CA LEU A 402 22.85 19.88 -1.98
C LEU A 402 24.24 19.25 -1.76
N LYS A 403 25.29 19.90 -2.28
CA LYS A 403 26.67 19.44 -2.11
C LYS A 403 27.15 19.54 -0.66
N ALA A 404 26.69 20.56 0.06
CA ALA A 404 26.92 20.73 1.49
C ALA A 404 26.02 19.83 2.36
N ASN A 405 25.19 18.97 1.76
CA ASN A 405 24.21 18.14 2.48
C ASN A 405 23.29 18.97 3.40
N PHE A 406 22.94 20.18 2.96
CA PHE A 406 22.18 21.19 3.69
C PHE A 406 22.80 21.64 5.03
N VAL A 407 24.09 21.42 5.23
CA VAL A 407 24.84 21.91 6.39
C VAL A 407 25.32 23.34 6.11
N ASP A 408 24.92 24.29 6.95
CA ASP A 408 25.34 25.69 6.85
C ASP A 408 26.83 25.90 7.13
N GLY A 409 27.39 26.95 6.52
CA GLY A 409 28.75 27.40 6.81
C GLY A 409 28.88 27.98 8.22
N GLU A 410 30.09 27.89 8.80
CA GLU A 410 30.38 28.39 10.17
C GLU A 410 30.19 29.92 10.32
N ASP A 411 30.19 30.67 9.21
CA ASP A 411 30.02 32.12 9.18
C ASP A 411 28.56 32.59 9.22
N GLY A 412 27.60 31.66 9.15
CA GLY A 412 26.16 31.96 9.15
C GLY A 412 25.67 32.72 7.91
N ALA A 413 26.46 32.77 6.83
CA ALA A 413 26.11 33.50 5.61
C ALA A 413 25.11 32.74 4.72
N THR A 414 24.91 31.44 4.97
CA THR A 414 23.99 30.57 4.23
C THR A 414 22.84 30.12 5.13
N ASP A 415 21.70 29.83 4.51
CA ASP A 415 20.54 29.21 5.17
C ASP A 415 20.05 28.02 4.30
N TYR A 416 20.90 27.00 4.22
CA TYR A 416 20.65 25.78 3.49
C TYR A 416 19.59 24.91 4.16
N GLU A 417 19.48 24.96 5.49
CA GLU A 417 18.40 24.28 6.20
C GLU A 417 17.02 24.88 5.84
N ARG A 418 16.89 26.18 5.61
CA ARG A 418 15.66 26.75 5.02
C ARG A 418 15.36 26.18 3.64
N LEU A 419 16.37 26.08 2.76
CA LEU A 419 16.17 25.45 1.44
C LEU A 419 15.71 23.99 1.57
N ARG A 420 16.32 23.23 2.49
CA ARG A 420 15.89 21.85 2.78
C ARG A 420 14.43 21.79 3.21
N ARG A 421 13.99 22.70 4.09
CA ARG A 421 12.60 22.76 4.57
C ARG A 421 11.63 23.07 3.44
N VAL A 422 11.94 24.04 2.58
CA VAL A 422 11.13 24.36 1.39
C VAL A 422 11.03 23.14 0.48
N GLY A 423 12.16 22.48 0.21
CA GLY A 423 12.21 21.25 -0.58
C GLY A 423 11.39 20.10 0.01
N ALA A 424 11.48 19.89 1.33
CA ALA A 424 10.72 18.87 2.05
C ALA A 424 9.21 19.16 2.07
N ALA A 425 8.81 20.43 2.19
CA ALA A 425 7.41 20.87 2.21
C ALA A 425 6.76 20.99 0.83
N ALA A 426 7.56 20.97 -0.26
CA ALA A 426 7.03 20.95 -1.63
C ALA A 426 6.09 19.76 -1.87
N PRO A 427 5.15 19.83 -2.84
CA PRO A 427 4.26 18.72 -3.17
C PRO A 427 5.01 17.38 -3.33
N LYS A 428 4.43 16.29 -2.80
CA LYS A 428 5.02 14.94 -2.80
C LYS A 428 4.07 13.94 -3.42
N TRP A 429 4.62 13.07 -4.27
CA TRP A 429 3.95 11.90 -4.84
C TRP A 429 3.25 11.07 -3.76
N GLY A 430 2.04 10.58 -4.04
CA GLY A 430 1.25 9.77 -3.10
C GLY A 430 0.22 10.56 -2.30
N ASN A 431 0.00 11.84 -2.63
CA ASN A 431 -1.00 12.70 -1.99
C ASN A 431 -2.11 13.14 -2.95
N ASP A 432 -2.20 12.51 -4.14
CA ASP A 432 -3.14 12.87 -5.19
C ASP A 432 -3.04 14.35 -5.64
N ASP A 433 -1.81 14.86 -5.75
CA ASP A 433 -1.52 16.24 -6.14
C ASP A 433 -0.97 16.28 -7.57
N ASP A 434 -1.76 16.83 -8.50
CA ASP A 434 -1.42 16.86 -9.92
C ASP A 434 -0.13 17.64 -10.22
N ARG A 435 0.31 18.55 -9.34
CA ARG A 435 1.55 19.31 -9.52
C ARG A 435 2.79 18.41 -9.52
N VAL A 436 2.79 17.33 -8.75
CA VAL A 436 3.89 16.35 -8.68
C VAL A 436 3.57 15.06 -9.42
N ASP A 437 2.30 14.66 -9.46
CA ASP A 437 1.89 13.43 -10.17
C ASP A 437 2.07 13.57 -11.69
N THR A 438 1.91 14.78 -12.24
CA THR A 438 2.21 15.07 -13.66
C THR A 438 3.70 14.91 -13.96
N TRP A 439 4.58 15.30 -13.03
CA TRP A 439 6.01 15.06 -13.19
C TRP A 439 6.33 13.57 -13.26
N PHE A 440 5.79 12.78 -12.33
CA PHE A 440 6.03 11.34 -12.31
C PHE A 440 5.54 10.67 -13.60
N THR A 441 4.30 10.93 -14.00
CA THR A 441 3.68 10.31 -15.18
C THR A 441 4.39 10.67 -16.49
N ASP A 442 4.82 11.93 -16.68
CA ASP A 442 5.60 12.34 -17.84
C ASP A 442 6.97 11.64 -17.91
N LEU A 443 7.66 11.52 -16.76
CA LEU A 443 8.97 10.86 -16.69
C LEU A 443 8.86 9.34 -16.92
N PHE A 444 7.80 8.73 -16.39
CA PHE A 444 7.47 7.32 -16.59
C PHE A 444 7.25 7.00 -18.07
N ASP A 445 6.40 7.78 -18.76
CA ASP A 445 6.12 7.61 -20.19
C ASP A 445 7.38 7.74 -21.04
N LYS A 446 8.24 8.71 -20.70
CA LYS A 446 9.50 8.94 -21.41
C LYS A 446 10.49 7.80 -21.20
N TYR A 447 10.59 7.27 -19.98
CA TYR A 447 11.40 6.08 -19.70
C TYR A 447 10.93 4.89 -20.54
N CYS A 448 9.63 4.58 -20.53
CA CYS A 448 9.06 3.49 -21.31
C CYS A 448 9.34 3.64 -22.81
N LYS A 449 9.24 4.86 -23.35
CA LYS A 449 9.59 5.16 -24.76
C LYS A 449 11.07 4.94 -25.05
N VAL A 450 11.96 5.38 -24.16
CA VAL A 450 13.42 5.23 -24.32
C VAL A 450 13.84 3.75 -24.32
N VAL A 451 13.32 2.97 -23.37
CA VAL A 451 13.63 1.53 -23.27
C VAL A 451 13.18 0.77 -24.52
N ARG A 452 11.97 1.05 -25.01
CA ARG A 452 11.44 0.42 -26.23
C ARG A 452 12.23 0.76 -27.49
N LYS A 453 13.08 1.81 -27.51
CA LYS A 453 13.96 2.04 -28.68
C LYS A 453 15.11 1.03 -28.76
N GLN A 454 15.42 0.32 -27.67
CA GLN A 454 16.55 -0.58 -27.60
C GLN A 454 16.19 -2.01 -28.04
N THR A 455 17.19 -2.75 -28.50
CA THR A 455 17.07 -4.17 -28.87
C THR A 455 18.00 -5.04 -28.04
N ASN A 456 17.53 -6.23 -27.66
CA ASN A 456 18.29 -7.24 -26.94
C ASN A 456 19.26 -8.04 -27.85
N PHE A 457 20.00 -8.97 -27.25
CA PHE A 457 20.97 -9.83 -27.93
C PHE A 457 20.37 -10.75 -29.01
N LEU A 458 19.04 -10.94 -29.02
CA LEU A 458 18.30 -11.66 -30.07
C LEU A 458 17.69 -10.72 -31.13
N GLY A 459 18.01 -9.42 -31.07
CA GLY A 459 17.46 -8.39 -31.95
C GLY A 459 15.98 -8.08 -31.70
N LYS A 460 15.44 -8.45 -30.53
CA LYS A 460 14.06 -8.12 -30.13
C LYS A 460 14.04 -6.87 -29.26
N GLN A 461 12.99 -6.07 -29.38
CA GLN A 461 12.79 -4.89 -28.53
C GLN A 461 12.81 -5.26 -27.04
N TYR A 462 13.41 -4.40 -26.21
CA TYR A 462 13.33 -4.52 -24.76
C TYR A 462 11.93 -4.18 -24.24
N ASP A 463 11.49 -4.88 -23.19
CA ASP A 463 10.22 -4.62 -22.53
C ASP A 463 10.47 -3.88 -21.21
N PRO A 464 10.03 -2.61 -21.06
CA PRO A 464 10.32 -1.86 -19.86
C PRO A 464 9.72 -2.52 -18.63
N SER A 465 10.48 -2.56 -17.54
CA SER A 465 10.00 -2.98 -16.23
C SER A 465 10.60 -2.05 -15.17
N MET A 466 10.01 -2.05 -13.98
CA MET A 466 10.47 -1.28 -12.84
C MET A 466 10.28 -2.09 -11.56
N LEU A 467 11.33 -2.18 -10.74
CA LEU A 467 11.35 -2.91 -9.49
C LEU A 467 12.56 -2.45 -8.68
N ALA A 468 12.41 -2.33 -7.36
CA ALA A 468 13.48 -1.91 -6.47
C ALA A 468 14.22 -3.05 -5.76
N ILE A 469 13.57 -4.15 -5.39
CA ILE A 469 14.14 -5.15 -4.46
C ILE A 469 14.69 -4.42 -3.21
N SER A 470 15.98 -4.55 -2.90
CA SER A 470 16.65 -3.78 -1.85
C SER A 470 17.58 -2.70 -2.40
N THR A 471 17.55 -2.41 -3.71
CA THR A 471 18.47 -1.45 -4.35
C THR A 471 18.31 -0.01 -3.86
N HIS A 472 17.17 0.34 -3.26
CA HIS A 472 16.91 1.65 -2.69
C HIS A 472 17.95 2.06 -1.62
N GLU A 473 18.53 1.10 -0.87
CA GLU A 473 19.60 1.37 0.09
C GLU A 473 20.96 1.69 -0.58
N PRO A 474 21.55 0.79 -1.39
CA PRO A 474 22.86 1.06 -2.00
C PRO A 474 22.79 2.17 -3.04
N PHE A 475 21.65 2.37 -3.70
CA PHE A 475 21.46 3.49 -4.62
C PHE A 475 21.31 4.82 -3.89
N GLY A 476 20.68 4.83 -2.71
CA GLY A 476 20.64 6.01 -1.84
C GLY A 476 22.04 6.44 -1.39
N ARG A 477 22.86 5.47 -0.94
CA ARG A 477 24.30 5.65 -0.64
C ARG A 477 25.13 6.13 -1.83
N ALA A 478 24.65 5.88 -3.05
CA ALA A 478 25.30 6.31 -4.27
C ALA A 478 25.08 7.80 -4.60
N CYS A 479 24.16 8.49 -3.91
CA CYS A 479 23.72 9.83 -4.25
C CYS A 479 24.03 10.85 -3.14
N ILE A 480 24.31 12.10 -3.51
CA ILE A 480 24.33 13.23 -2.57
C ILE A 480 22.89 13.62 -2.18
N ALA A 481 22.71 14.71 -1.45
CA ALA A 481 21.38 15.22 -1.09
C ALA A 481 20.58 15.62 -2.35
N SER A 482 19.25 15.61 -2.27
CA SER A 482 18.37 15.96 -3.39
C SER A 482 17.39 17.09 -3.04
N PRO A 483 16.89 17.85 -4.04
CA PRO A 483 16.01 19.00 -3.83
C PRO A 483 14.75 18.71 -3.01
N ASP A 484 14.26 17.46 -3.03
CA ASP A 484 13.11 17.01 -2.23
C ASP A 484 13.35 17.00 -0.72
N GLY A 485 14.55 17.38 -0.25
CA GLY A 485 14.93 17.50 1.16
C GLY A 485 15.60 16.25 1.73
N ARG A 486 15.75 15.19 0.92
CA ARG A 486 16.48 13.96 1.26
C ARG A 486 17.96 14.26 1.44
N LEU A 487 18.56 13.73 2.50
CA LEU A 487 19.99 13.89 2.80
C LEU A 487 20.86 12.94 1.97
N ALA A 488 22.13 13.28 1.83
CA ALA A 488 23.14 12.46 1.17
C ALA A 488 23.24 11.08 1.84
N GLY A 489 23.26 10.04 1.03
CA GLY A 489 23.37 8.66 1.48
C GLY A 489 22.09 8.01 2.02
N GLU A 490 21.02 8.78 2.26
CA GLU A 490 19.72 8.23 2.64
C GLU A 490 19.13 7.36 1.52
N THR A 491 18.40 6.31 1.91
CA THR A 491 17.73 5.40 0.98
C THR A 491 16.80 6.13 0.02
N LEU A 492 16.66 5.59 -1.19
CA LEU A 492 15.63 6.02 -2.15
C LEU A 492 14.25 5.50 -1.73
N CYS A 493 13.21 5.93 -2.45
CA CYS A 493 11.88 5.33 -2.34
C CYS A 493 11.93 3.84 -2.69
N ASP A 494 11.19 3.05 -1.93
CA ASP A 494 10.97 1.65 -2.24
C ASP A 494 9.96 1.49 -3.39
N GLY A 495 9.96 0.32 -4.03
CA GLY A 495 9.06 0.04 -5.13
C GLY A 495 9.20 0.98 -6.34
N VAL A 496 8.10 1.11 -7.08
CA VAL A 496 8.03 1.91 -8.32
C VAL A 496 7.14 3.13 -8.11
N THR A 497 5.96 2.90 -7.54
CA THR A 497 4.93 3.92 -7.31
C THR A 497 4.67 4.14 -5.83
N SER A 498 5.52 3.61 -4.94
CA SER A 498 5.36 3.79 -3.49
C SER A 498 5.83 5.19 -3.08
N PRO A 499 5.09 5.90 -2.21
CA PRO A 499 5.48 7.24 -1.75
C PRO A 499 6.83 7.27 -1.03
N SER A 500 7.45 8.44 -0.96
CA SER A 500 8.61 8.61 -0.06
C SER A 500 8.15 8.47 1.40
N ARG A 501 8.97 7.81 2.22
CA ARG A 501 8.73 7.62 3.66
C ARG A 501 8.16 8.87 4.35
N GLY A 502 6.99 8.73 4.97
CA GLY A 502 6.35 9.79 5.76
C GLY A 502 5.83 10.99 4.95
N THR A 503 5.81 10.93 3.61
CA THR A 503 5.36 12.05 2.78
C THR A 503 3.92 11.92 2.28
N ASP A 504 3.36 10.70 2.28
CA ASP A 504 1.95 10.41 2.03
C ASP A 504 1.10 10.73 3.26
N THR A 505 0.57 11.95 3.30
CA THR A 505 -0.17 12.51 4.44
C THR A 505 -1.68 12.54 4.23
N GLN A 506 -2.15 12.28 3.00
CA GLN A 506 -3.57 12.32 2.62
C GLN A 506 -4.26 10.94 2.70
N GLY A 507 -3.61 9.94 3.30
CA GLY A 507 -4.17 8.61 3.55
C GLY A 507 -4.08 7.64 2.36
N PRO A 508 -4.46 6.37 2.56
CA PRO A 508 -4.20 5.29 1.61
C PRO A 508 -4.93 5.43 0.27
N LEU A 509 -6.09 6.10 0.24
CA LEU A 509 -6.80 6.32 -1.04
C LEU A 509 -6.06 7.32 -1.93
N ALA A 510 -5.52 8.40 -1.36
CA ALA A 510 -4.74 9.39 -2.12
C ALA A 510 -3.47 8.77 -2.71
N VAL A 511 -2.82 7.88 -1.96
CA VAL A 511 -1.67 7.09 -2.43
C VAL A 511 -2.05 6.29 -3.69
N LEU A 512 -3.17 5.58 -3.64
CA LEU A 512 -3.63 4.75 -4.75
C LEU A 512 -4.17 5.56 -5.93
N HIS A 513 -4.72 6.76 -5.69
CA HIS A 513 -5.06 7.70 -6.76
C HIS A 513 -3.83 8.18 -7.52
N SER A 514 -2.78 8.61 -6.81
CA SER A 514 -1.50 8.96 -7.47
C SER A 514 -0.96 7.75 -8.25
N ALA A 515 -0.87 6.58 -7.63
CA ALA A 515 -0.40 5.36 -8.29
C ALA A 515 -1.27 4.93 -9.49
N GLY A 516 -2.58 5.19 -9.44
CA GLY A 516 -3.54 4.89 -10.51
C GLY A 516 -3.45 5.82 -11.72
N LYS A 517 -2.76 6.96 -11.62
CA LYS A 517 -2.46 7.85 -12.76
C LYS A 517 -1.45 7.23 -13.73
N VAL A 518 -0.67 6.24 -13.27
CA VAL A 518 0.32 5.53 -14.08
C VAL A 518 -0.33 4.41 -14.88
N ASP A 519 -0.13 4.42 -16.19
CA ASP A 519 -0.55 3.33 -17.07
C ASP A 519 0.45 2.16 -17.00
N HIS A 520 0.19 1.20 -16.11
CA HIS A 520 1.06 0.05 -15.93
C HIS A 520 1.02 -0.94 -17.10
N THR A 521 0.08 -0.82 -18.04
CA THR A 521 0.10 -1.65 -19.27
C THR A 521 1.38 -1.40 -20.08
N GLN A 522 2.05 -0.28 -19.84
CA GLN A 522 3.29 0.05 -20.50
C GLN A 522 4.50 -0.74 -20.01
N ILE A 523 4.47 -1.30 -18.80
CA ILE A 523 5.61 -2.00 -18.21
C ILE A 523 5.24 -3.46 -17.90
N ARG A 524 6.23 -4.35 -17.94
CA ARG A 524 6.04 -5.77 -17.61
C ARG A 524 5.78 -5.97 -16.12
N GLY A 525 6.65 -5.42 -15.28
CA GLY A 525 6.55 -5.49 -13.82
C GLY A 525 6.56 -4.11 -13.20
N GLY A 526 5.72 -3.92 -12.19
CA GLY A 526 5.66 -2.73 -11.34
C GLY A 526 5.47 -3.15 -9.89
N LEU A 527 5.69 -2.23 -8.95
CA LEU A 527 5.57 -2.53 -7.53
C LEU A 527 5.02 -1.35 -6.73
N HIS A 528 4.06 -1.67 -5.84
CA HIS A 528 3.50 -0.75 -4.86
C HIS A 528 3.42 -1.40 -3.47
N ASN A 529 4.14 -0.82 -2.50
CA ASN A 529 4.13 -1.21 -1.10
C ASN A 529 3.20 -0.29 -0.30
N MET A 530 2.46 -0.86 0.64
CA MET A 530 1.74 -0.12 1.67
C MET A 530 1.95 -0.78 3.03
N ARG A 531 1.84 0.01 4.10
CA ARG A 531 1.95 -0.49 5.47
C ARG A 531 0.75 -0.07 6.30
N PHE A 532 0.23 -1.02 7.08
CA PHE A 532 -0.94 -0.84 7.93
C PHE A 532 -0.60 -1.22 9.37
N HIS A 533 -1.21 -0.51 10.33
CA HIS A 533 -1.28 -0.98 11.71
C HIS A 533 -2.29 -2.13 11.79
N PRO A 534 -2.08 -3.19 12.61
CA PRO A 534 -3.04 -4.29 12.71
C PRO A 534 -4.47 -3.86 13.05
N SER A 535 -4.64 -2.82 13.87
CA SER A 535 -5.97 -2.27 14.21
C SER A 535 -6.73 -1.72 12.98
N ALA A 536 -6.02 -1.27 11.95
CA ALA A 536 -6.62 -0.70 10.74
C ALA A 536 -7.39 -1.73 9.92
N ILE A 537 -7.03 -3.01 10.06
CA ILE A 537 -7.58 -4.12 9.29
C ILE A 537 -8.05 -5.28 10.18
N ALA A 538 -8.37 -5.00 11.44
CA ALA A 538 -8.86 -5.99 12.38
C ALA A 538 -10.27 -6.49 12.02
N GLY A 539 -10.55 -7.76 12.34
CA GLY A 539 -11.87 -8.37 12.17
C GLY A 539 -12.36 -8.44 10.71
N VAL A 540 -13.64 -8.74 10.54
CA VAL A 540 -14.29 -8.86 9.23
C VAL A 540 -14.38 -7.51 8.51
N ARG A 541 -14.54 -6.42 9.27
CA ARG A 541 -14.58 -5.05 8.72
C ARG A 541 -13.27 -4.68 8.02
N GLY A 542 -12.16 -4.92 8.72
CA GLY A 542 -10.83 -4.74 8.16
C GLY A 542 -10.56 -5.63 6.95
N THR A 543 -11.07 -6.87 6.94
CA THR A 543 -11.03 -7.73 5.75
C THR A 543 -11.70 -7.07 4.56
N ASN A 544 -12.96 -6.64 4.73
CA ASN A 544 -13.74 -6.04 3.66
C ASN A 544 -13.11 -4.73 3.17
N ALA A 545 -12.57 -3.91 4.09
CA ALA A 545 -11.87 -2.67 3.76
C ALA A 545 -10.63 -2.91 2.91
N MET A 546 -9.81 -3.91 3.27
CA MET A 546 -8.64 -4.29 2.49
C MET A 546 -9.03 -4.78 1.09
N LEU A 547 -10.08 -5.61 0.99
CA LEU A 547 -10.59 -6.07 -0.31
C LEU A 547 -11.12 -4.92 -1.16
N SER A 548 -11.87 -3.98 -0.58
CA SER A 548 -12.36 -2.80 -1.30
C SER A 548 -11.21 -1.87 -1.76
N LEU A 549 -10.13 -1.78 -0.97
CA LEU A 549 -8.92 -1.07 -1.35
C LEU A 549 -8.23 -1.72 -2.57
N ILE A 550 -8.06 -3.04 -2.54
CA ILE A 550 -7.48 -3.82 -3.65
C ILE A 550 -8.35 -3.69 -4.91
N GLU A 551 -9.66 -3.93 -4.77
CA GLU A 551 -10.62 -3.86 -5.87
C GLU A 551 -10.65 -2.45 -6.47
N GLY A 552 -10.74 -1.41 -5.65
CA GLY A 552 -10.83 -0.03 -6.13
C GLY A 552 -9.60 0.41 -6.92
N TYR A 553 -8.39 0.00 -6.49
CA TYR A 553 -7.17 0.29 -7.23
C TYR A 553 -7.13 -0.45 -8.58
N PHE A 554 -7.48 -1.73 -8.59
CA PHE A 554 -7.45 -2.55 -9.81
C PHE A 554 -8.59 -2.22 -10.79
N ALA A 555 -9.74 -1.74 -10.29
CA ALA A 555 -10.87 -1.29 -11.10
C ALA A 555 -10.55 -0.06 -11.96
N SER A 556 -9.47 0.68 -11.66
CA SER A 556 -8.98 1.76 -12.53
C SER A 556 -8.54 1.30 -13.92
N GLY A 557 -8.32 -0.02 -14.10
CA GLY A 557 -7.79 -0.63 -15.33
C GLY A 557 -6.29 -0.41 -15.53
N LYS A 558 -5.68 0.49 -14.77
CA LYS A 558 -4.27 0.90 -14.90
C LYS A 558 -3.38 0.47 -13.74
N GLY A 559 -3.97 0.19 -12.57
CA GLY A 559 -3.23 -0.33 -11.42
C GLY A 559 -2.83 -1.80 -11.63
N PHE A 560 -1.61 -2.16 -11.24
CA PHE A 560 -1.06 -3.49 -11.54
C PHE A 560 -0.78 -4.36 -10.31
N GLN A 561 -0.18 -3.81 -9.25
CA GLN A 561 0.36 -4.62 -8.14
C GLN A 561 0.15 -3.94 -6.79
N LEU A 562 -0.18 -4.73 -5.75
CA LEU A 562 -0.23 -4.29 -4.35
C LEU A 562 0.38 -5.34 -3.41
N GLN A 563 1.08 -4.88 -2.39
CA GLN A 563 1.57 -5.72 -1.29
C GLN A 563 1.65 -4.94 0.03
N PHE A 564 1.51 -5.66 1.14
CA PHE A 564 1.23 -5.05 2.44
C PHE A 564 2.22 -5.52 3.51
N ASN A 565 2.64 -4.58 4.36
CA ASN A 565 3.12 -4.88 5.71
C ASN A 565 1.99 -4.62 6.72
N VAL A 566 1.77 -5.53 7.66
CA VAL A 566 0.79 -5.37 8.75
C VAL A 566 1.52 -5.58 10.05
N ILE A 567 2.11 -4.51 10.59
CA ILE A 567 3.00 -4.60 11.75
C ILE A 567 3.14 -3.26 12.49
N PRO A 568 3.02 -3.24 13.83
CA PRO A 568 3.29 -2.05 14.64
C PRO A 568 4.75 -1.60 14.54
N THR A 569 5.00 -0.30 14.64
CA THR A 569 6.36 0.27 14.56
C THR A 569 7.21 -0.14 15.76
N GLU A 570 6.56 -0.32 16.90
CA GLU A 570 7.16 -0.66 18.19
C GLU A 570 7.83 -2.03 18.12
N ILE A 571 7.21 -3.00 17.43
CA ILE A 571 7.78 -4.34 17.23
C ILE A 571 9.05 -4.27 16.39
N LEU A 572 9.06 -3.48 15.32
CA LEU A 572 10.25 -3.33 14.46
C LEU A 572 11.40 -2.65 15.22
N LEU A 573 11.10 -1.62 16.01
CA LEU A 573 12.09 -0.93 16.84
C LEU A 573 12.65 -1.84 17.95
N ASP A 574 11.80 -2.70 18.52
CA ASP A 574 12.22 -3.70 19.51
C ASP A 574 13.12 -4.76 18.86
N ALA A 575 12.75 -5.26 17.67
CA ALA A 575 13.54 -6.23 16.92
C ALA A 575 14.93 -5.69 16.50
N GLN A 576 15.10 -4.38 16.35
CA GLN A 576 16.43 -3.78 16.15
C GLN A 576 17.30 -3.80 17.40
N LYS A 577 16.69 -3.75 18.60
CA LYS A 577 17.39 -3.72 19.89
C LYS A 577 17.64 -5.12 20.43
N HIS A 578 16.70 -6.02 20.23
CA HIS A 578 16.64 -7.38 20.77
C HIS A 578 16.46 -8.43 19.65
N PRO A 579 17.33 -8.48 18.62
CA PRO A 579 17.14 -9.35 17.45
C PRO A 579 17.01 -10.85 17.79
N GLU A 580 17.60 -11.30 18.90
CA GLU A 580 17.49 -12.66 19.41
C GLU A 580 16.07 -13.07 19.80
N MET A 581 15.21 -12.10 20.15
CA MET A 581 13.81 -12.32 20.51
C MET A 581 12.87 -12.32 19.31
N HIS A 582 13.37 -11.96 18.12
CA HIS A 582 12.59 -11.72 16.90
C HIS A 582 13.17 -12.47 15.69
N ARG A 583 13.78 -13.65 15.92
CA ARG A 583 14.51 -14.40 14.89
C ARG A 583 13.66 -14.78 13.68
N ASP A 584 12.38 -15.04 13.92
CA ASP A 584 11.36 -15.46 12.97
C ASP A 584 10.46 -14.30 12.50
N LEU A 585 10.78 -13.06 12.85
CA LEU A 585 10.00 -11.89 12.43
C LEU A 585 10.14 -11.68 10.92
N LEU A 586 9.11 -12.03 10.16
CA LEU A 586 9.02 -11.77 8.72
C LEU A 586 8.46 -10.37 8.46
N ILE A 587 9.01 -9.71 7.45
CA ILE A 587 8.48 -8.45 6.91
C ILE A 587 8.52 -8.46 5.39
N ARG A 588 7.63 -7.66 4.77
CA ARG A 588 7.62 -7.41 3.34
C ARG A 588 8.62 -6.31 2.99
N VAL A 589 9.59 -6.59 2.10
CA VAL A 589 10.59 -5.60 1.67
C VAL A 589 10.10 -4.86 0.42
N SER A 590 10.35 -5.43 -0.77
CA SER A 590 9.88 -4.92 -2.07
C SER A 590 9.89 -6.09 -3.06
N GLY A 591 8.74 -6.73 -3.23
CA GLY A 591 8.57 -7.89 -4.12
C GLY A 591 8.81 -9.25 -3.45
N PHE A 592 9.31 -9.25 -2.21
CA PHE A 592 9.61 -10.46 -1.43
C PHE A 592 9.48 -10.17 0.08
N SER A 593 9.39 -11.25 0.87
CA SER A 593 9.48 -11.20 2.34
C SER A 593 10.84 -11.71 2.82
N ALA A 594 11.32 -11.18 3.93
CA ALA A 594 12.60 -11.55 4.55
C ALA A 594 12.48 -11.57 6.08
N TYR A 595 13.40 -12.26 6.74
CA TYR A 595 13.58 -12.14 8.19
C TYR A 595 14.15 -10.76 8.51
N PHE A 596 13.45 -9.97 9.31
CA PHE A 596 13.82 -8.58 9.59
C PHE A 596 15.24 -8.46 10.17
N VAL A 597 15.62 -9.39 11.05
CA VAL A 597 16.93 -9.42 11.71
C VAL A 597 18.09 -9.80 10.78
N GLU A 598 17.80 -10.32 9.59
CA GLU A 598 18.81 -10.63 8.56
C GLU A 598 19.02 -9.47 7.56
N LEU A 599 18.21 -8.42 7.66
CA LEU A 599 18.32 -7.24 6.79
C LEU A 599 19.38 -6.28 7.30
N SER A 600 19.98 -5.53 6.37
CA SER A 600 20.88 -4.43 6.73
C SER A 600 20.12 -3.34 7.50
N ARG A 601 20.83 -2.64 8.39
CA ARG A 601 20.26 -1.55 9.19
C ARG A 601 19.54 -0.49 8.33
N GLY A 602 20.11 -0.13 7.18
CA GLY A 602 19.50 0.85 6.27
C GLY A 602 18.16 0.40 5.69
N VAL A 603 17.99 -0.89 5.39
CA VAL A 603 16.70 -1.44 4.93
C VAL A 603 15.70 -1.53 6.08
N GLN A 604 16.14 -1.92 7.29
CA GLN A 604 15.29 -1.94 8.47
C GLN A 604 14.74 -0.54 8.80
N ASP A 605 15.62 0.47 8.84
CA ASP A 605 15.25 1.87 9.12
C ASP A 605 14.31 2.42 8.04
N GLU A 606 14.49 2.02 6.78
CA GLU A 606 13.58 2.37 5.69
C GLU A 606 12.18 1.80 5.90
N VAL A 607 12.05 0.49 6.18
CA VAL A 607 10.76 -0.16 6.44
C VAL A 607 10.04 0.47 7.65
N ILE A 608 10.80 0.79 8.71
CA ILE A 608 10.28 1.47 9.90
C ILE A 608 9.71 2.86 9.55
N ALA A 609 10.41 3.59 8.68
CA ALA A 609 10.05 4.95 8.29
C ALA A 609 8.89 5.02 7.29
N ARG A 610 8.48 3.90 6.66
CA ARG A 610 7.29 3.86 5.80
C ARG A 610 6.05 4.25 6.60
N THR A 611 5.18 5.03 5.95
CA THR A 611 3.94 5.50 6.54
C THR A 611 3.07 4.32 6.94
N THR A 612 2.64 4.31 8.20
CA THR A 612 1.72 3.29 8.73
C THR A 612 0.30 3.84 8.71
N HIS A 613 -0.56 3.28 7.88
CA HIS A 613 -1.98 3.64 7.83
C HIS A 613 -2.76 2.95 8.95
N GLY A 614 -3.61 3.69 9.65
CA GLY A 614 -4.54 3.12 10.63
C GLY A 614 -5.10 4.15 11.62
N ASN A 615 -6.29 3.86 12.14
CA ASN A 615 -6.86 4.60 13.26
C ASN A 615 -6.20 4.13 14.55
N LEU A 616 -5.34 4.96 15.14
CA LEU A 616 -4.79 4.78 16.49
C LEU A 616 -5.83 5.09 17.60
N GLY A 617 -7.12 5.07 17.26
CA GLY A 617 -8.19 5.66 18.08
C GLY A 617 -9.01 4.71 18.94
N GLN A 618 -8.92 3.38 18.75
CA GLN A 618 -9.66 2.45 19.60
C GLN A 618 -8.86 2.13 20.86
N VAL A 619 -9.08 2.93 21.90
CA VAL A 619 -8.62 2.64 23.25
C VAL A 619 -9.69 1.77 23.92
N THR A 620 -9.34 0.53 24.26
CA THR A 620 -10.18 -0.29 25.14
C THR A 620 -10.14 0.33 26.54
N PRO A 621 -11.29 0.57 27.20
CA PRO A 621 -11.32 1.06 28.58
C PRO A 621 -10.50 0.15 29.49
N THR A 622 -9.46 0.68 30.15
CA THR A 622 -8.63 -0.05 31.11
C THR A 622 -8.44 0.81 32.36
N GLY A 623 -8.47 0.19 33.54
CA GLY A 623 -8.37 0.89 34.83
C GLY A 623 -9.70 1.35 35.44
N GLU A 624 -9.62 2.06 36.57
CA GLU A 624 -10.77 2.67 37.27
C GLU A 624 -11.20 3.96 36.56
N SER A 625 -12.49 4.30 36.52
CA SER A 625 -12.93 5.58 35.95
C SER A 625 -12.39 6.76 36.76
N VAL A 626 -11.87 7.79 36.09
CA VAL A 626 -11.66 9.11 36.70
C VAL A 626 -12.59 10.11 36.03
N ALA A 627 -13.59 10.50 36.80
CA ALA A 627 -14.53 11.56 36.47
C ALA A 627 -13.95 12.95 36.81
N PRO A 628 -14.42 14.03 36.15
CA PRO A 628 -14.01 15.38 36.49
C PRO A 628 -14.46 15.73 37.93
N LYS A 629 -13.63 16.50 38.66
CA LYS A 629 -13.83 16.79 40.09
C LYS A 629 -15.13 17.54 40.41
N GLU A 630 -15.70 18.27 39.45
CA GLU A 630 -17.06 18.83 39.47
C GLU A 630 -17.51 19.05 38.01
N VAL A 631 -18.74 18.67 37.64
CA VAL A 631 -19.36 19.07 36.36
C VAL A 631 -19.74 20.56 36.45
N THR A 632 -18.74 21.43 36.57
CA THR A 632 -18.96 22.88 36.57
C THR A 632 -19.47 23.27 35.18
N SER A 633 -20.54 24.06 35.16
CA SER A 633 -21.32 24.40 33.96
C SER A 633 -20.47 24.70 32.71
N ALA A 634 -20.95 24.30 31.52
CA ALA A 634 -20.35 24.64 30.22
C ALA A 634 -20.16 26.17 29.96
N LYS A 635 -20.58 27.04 30.89
CA LYS A 635 -20.41 28.50 30.82
C LYS A 635 -19.01 29.00 31.21
N GLY A 636 -18.18 28.19 31.89
CA GLY A 636 -16.94 28.65 32.54
C GLY A 636 -15.63 28.50 31.75
N LEU A 637 -15.57 27.70 30.68
CA LEU A 637 -14.34 27.38 29.97
C LEU A 637 -14.53 27.67 28.48
N LYS A 638 -13.97 28.79 28.01
CA LYS A 638 -14.09 29.20 26.60
C LYS A 638 -12.76 28.93 25.90
N PRO A 639 -12.68 28.01 24.93
CA PRO A 639 -11.57 28.01 23.98
C PRO A 639 -11.45 29.41 23.39
N ARG A 640 -10.22 29.90 23.26
CA ARG A 640 -9.99 31.07 22.42
C ARG A 640 -10.20 30.55 21.01
N PHE A 641 -11.18 31.07 20.29
CA PHE A 641 -11.37 30.73 18.89
C PHE A 641 -10.77 31.84 18.01
N PRO A 642 -9.42 31.95 17.91
CA PRO A 642 -8.80 32.89 17.00
C PRO A 642 -9.17 32.49 15.58
N GLY A 643 -9.51 33.46 14.73
CA GLY A 643 -10.09 33.12 13.44
C GLY A 643 -10.85 34.25 12.78
N ALA A 644 -11.35 33.96 11.59
CA ALA A 644 -12.11 34.89 10.75
C ALA A 644 -13.50 34.35 10.46
N SER A 645 -14.47 35.27 10.31
CA SER A 645 -15.79 34.93 9.78
C SER A 645 -15.70 34.62 8.28
N LEU A 646 -16.46 33.62 7.85
CA LEU A 646 -16.61 33.23 6.44
C LEU A 646 -18.01 33.60 5.95
N SER A 647 -18.15 33.81 4.64
CA SER A 647 -19.42 34.14 3.99
C SER A 647 -19.66 33.19 2.80
N PRO A 648 -20.07 31.94 3.05
CA PRO A 648 -20.37 31.00 1.97
C PRO A 648 -21.61 31.46 1.19
N SER A 649 -21.57 31.28 -0.13
CA SER A 649 -22.64 31.53 -1.08
C SER A 649 -23.54 30.31 -1.28
N ALA A 650 -24.63 30.47 -2.04
CA ALA A 650 -25.47 29.35 -2.46
C ALA A 650 -24.67 28.37 -3.35
N GLY A 651 -24.59 27.10 -2.95
CA GLY A 651 -23.75 26.11 -3.62
C GLY A 651 -22.34 25.96 -3.01
N GLU A 652 -22.12 26.50 -1.82
CA GLU A 652 -20.91 26.29 -1.03
C GLU A 652 -21.22 25.72 0.35
N ALA A 653 -20.23 25.09 0.96
CA ALA A 653 -20.28 24.59 2.33
C ALA A 653 -19.01 25.00 3.08
N VAL A 654 -19.12 25.13 4.40
CA VAL A 654 -17.96 25.30 5.27
C VAL A 654 -17.63 23.94 5.90
N VAL A 655 -16.57 23.32 5.41
CA VAL A 655 -16.04 22.05 5.89
C VAL A 655 -14.68 22.28 6.55
N PHE A 656 -14.35 21.49 7.57
CA PHE A 656 -13.05 21.61 8.25
C PHE A 656 -12.16 20.40 8.04
N ASN A 657 -12.72 19.26 7.62
CA ASN A 657 -11.95 18.08 7.30
C ASN A 657 -12.70 17.16 6.33
N VAL A 658 -11.96 16.40 5.53
CA VAL A 658 -12.48 15.23 4.81
C VAL A 658 -11.50 14.09 5.07
N GLN A 659 -11.95 13.06 5.77
CA GLN A 659 -11.13 11.89 6.10
C GLN A 659 -11.54 10.72 5.23
N ASP A 660 -10.57 10.01 4.69
CA ASP A 660 -10.78 8.81 3.88
C ASP A 660 -10.37 7.56 4.66
N PHE A 661 -10.82 6.39 4.19
CA PHE A 661 -10.53 5.09 4.80
C PHE A 661 -11.13 4.94 6.22
N CYS A 662 -12.34 5.44 6.43
CA CYS A 662 -13.08 5.33 7.70
C CYS A 662 -13.92 4.04 7.74
N LEU A 663 -13.87 3.33 8.88
CA LEU A 663 -14.55 2.04 9.10
C LEU A 663 -15.56 2.01 10.25
N ASP A 664 -15.64 3.07 11.05
CA ASP A 664 -16.48 3.15 12.26
C ASP A 664 -17.77 3.96 12.04
N ASP A 665 -17.86 4.69 10.91
CA ASP A 665 -18.90 5.69 10.66
C ASP A 665 -19.95 5.21 9.65
N GLY A 666 -20.18 3.90 9.57
CA GLY A 666 -21.14 3.25 8.70
C GLY A 666 -20.62 1.95 8.09
N GLN A 667 -21.45 1.30 7.27
CA GLN A 667 -21.06 0.05 6.62
C GLN A 667 -19.98 0.27 5.54
N GLY A 668 -19.08 -0.69 5.38
CA GLY A 668 -18.04 -0.65 4.34
C GLY A 668 -17.00 0.48 4.52
N LEU A 669 -16.16 0.69 3.51
CA LEU A 669 -15.15 1.74 3.50
C LEU A 669 -15.80 3.09 3.20
N ARG A 670 -15.54 4.11 4.02
CA ARG A 670 -16.19 5.42 3.88
C ARG A 670 -15.23 6.60 3.84
N SER A 671 -15.70 7.68 3.23
CA SER A 671 -15.13 9.04 3.39
C SER A 671 -16.03 9.85 4.33
N ASN A 672 -15.45 10.45 5.36
CA ASN A 672 -16.17 11.32 6.29
C ASN A 672 -15.97 12.78 5.90
N VAL A 673 -17.07 13.53 5.76
CA VAL A 673 -17.04 14.99 5.54
C VAL A 673 -17.41 15.67 6.84
N PHE A 674 -16.50 16.48 7.39
CA PHE A 674 -16.71 17.17 8.65
C PHE A 674 -17.13 18.63 8.42
N PHE A 675 -18.40 18.94 8.73
CA PHE A 675 -18.98 20.27 8.57
C PHE A 675 -18.72 21.18 9.78
N LYS A 676 -18.62 22.49 9.53
CA LYS A 676 -18.60 23.50 10.58
C LYS A 676 -20.02 23.86 11.06
N GLY A 677 -20.12 24.22 12.33
CA GLY A 677 -21.31 24.70 13.00
C GLY A 677 -22.00 23.62 13.82
N CYS A 678 -21.87 23.68 15.14
CA CYS A 678 -22.67 22.88 16.07
C CYS A 678 -23.43 23.81 17.01
N PRO A 679 -24.74 23.60 17.23
CA PRO A 679 -25.50 24.38 18.21
C PRO A 679 -25.16 24.00 19.66
N LEU A 680 -24.49 22.86 19.88
CA LEU A 680 -24.06 22.35 21.19
C LEU A 680 -22.62 22.80 21.53
N ARG A 681 -22.26 22.68 22.80
CA ARG A 681 -20.98 23.02 23.44
C ARG A 681 -20.60 21.94 24.45
N CYS A 682 -20.58 20.68 24.00
CA CYS A 682 -20.32 19.53 24.86
C CYS A 682 -18.93 19.64 25.51
N GLY A 683 -18.85 19.44 26.82
CA GLY A 683 -17.56 19.49 27.56
C GLY A 683 -16.54 18.42 27.15
N TRP A 684 -16.99 17.37 26.46
CA TRP A 684 -16.18 16.25 25.97
C TRP A 684 -16.06 16.23 24.43
N CYS A 685 -16.37 17.34 23.75
CA CYS A 685 -16.41 17.35 22.28
C CYS A 685 -15.04 17.01 21.68
N GLY A 686 -14.97 15.90 20.93
CA GLY A 686 -13.76 15.48 20.19
C GLY A 686 -13.51 16.27 18.90
N ASN A 687 -14.46 17.10 18.48
CA ASN A 687 -14.41 17.95 17.29
C ASN A 687 -14.77 19.41 17.66
N ILE A 688 -14.12 19.94 18.68
CA ILE A 688 -14.37 21.30 19.22
C ILE A 688 -14.15 22.40 18.17
N GLU A 689 -13.24 22.18 17.24
CA GLU A 689 -13.01 23.00 16.05
C GLU A 689 -14.25 23.03 15.14
N GLY A 690 -15.16 22.06 15.20
CA GLY A 690 -16.38 22.00 14.39
C GLY A 690 -17.50 22.95 14.86
N VAL A 691 -17.33 23.65 15.98
CA VAL A 691 -18.46 24.25 16.71
C VAL A 691 -18.95 25.59 16.12
N ARG A 692 -18.07 26.43 15.60
CA ARG A 692 -18.46 27.75 15.06
C ARG A 692 -18.94 27.63 13.62
N LEU A 693 -20.20 28.00 13.37
CA LEU A 693 -20.74 28.08 12.01
C LEU A 693 -20.11 29.26 11.26
N ASN A 694 -19.81 29.08 9.98
CA ASN A 694 -19.26 30.12 9.10
C ASN A 694 -18.02 30.83 9.68
N HIS A 695 -17.11 30.06 10.27
CA HIS A 695 -15.84 30.56 10.76
C HIS A 695 -14.69 29.63 10.34
N ALA A 696 -13.54 30.24 10.08
CA ALA A 696 -12.26 29.57 10.04
C ALA A 696 -11.57 29.78 11.40
N ASP A 697 -11.18 28.70 12.06
CA ASP A 697 -10.50 28.69 13.35
C ASP A 697 -9.02 28.41 13.15
N VAL A 698 -8.14 29.08 13.89
CA VAL A 698 -6.71 28.78 13.87
C VAL A 698 -6.37 27.90 15.07
N MET A 699 -5.76 26.76 14.78
CA MET A 699 -5.25 25.82 15.78
C MET A 699 -3.74 25.95 15.85
N VAL A 700 -3.19 26.05 17.06
CA VAL A 700 -1.75 26.20 17.32
C VAL A 700 -1.24 25.04 18.18
N ASP A 701 -0.48 24.12 17.57
CA ASP A 701 0.20 23.02 18.26
C ASP A 701 1.50 23.54 18.89
N THR A 702 1.43 23.88 20.19
CA THR A 702 2.55 24.46 20.94
C THR A 702 3.67 23.45 21.18
N ASP A 703 3.34 22.18 21.37
CA ASP A 703 4.30 21.10 21.67
C ASP A 703 5.23 20.79 20.50
N LYS A 704 4.71 20.93 19.26
CA LYS A 704 5.52 20.74 18.04
C LYS A 704 6.18 22.03 17.56
N CYS A 705 5.98 23.15 18.26
CA CYS A 705 6.62 24.41 17.94
C CYS A 705 8.10 24.39 18.30
N SER A 706 8.96 24.59 17.30
CA SER A 706 10.42 24.69 17.50
C SER A 706 10.88 26.12 17.81
N GLY A 707 9.95 27.06 17.98
CA GLY A 707 10.24 28.45 18.34
C GLY A 707 11.21 29.14 17.38
N CYS A 708 10.84 29.27 16.10
CA CYS A 708 11.65 29.91 15.06
C CYS A 708 12.27 31.21 15.59
N HIS A 709 13.58 31.20 15.82
CA HIS A 709 14.33 32.19 16.62
C HIS A 709 14.34 33.60 16.01
N GLY A 710 13.26 34.36 16.20
CA GLY A 710 13.17 35.80 15.86
C GLY A 710 12.66 36.15 14.46
N SER A 711 12.52 35.19 13.55
CA SER A 711 11.98 35.40 12.19
C SER A 711 11.01 34.28 11.80
N CYS A 712 9.82 34.25 12.41
CA CYS A 712 8.81 33.27 12.07
C CYS A 712 8.02 33.72 10.83
N ASP A 713 8.19 33.04 9.69
CA ASP A 713 7.54 33.40 8.42
C ASP A 713 6.02 33.53 8.58
N SER A 714 5.38 32.60 9.30
CA SER A 714 3.92 32.65 9.55
C SER A 714 3.46 33.88 10.33
N VAL A 715 4.33 34.46 11.16
CA VAL A 715 4.06 35.71 11.88
C VAL A 715 4.22 36.90 10.93
N THR A 716 5.31 36.92 10.15
CA THR A 716 5.57 37.98 9.17
C THR A 716 4.60 37.99 8.00
N ALA A 717 3.92 36.86 7.74
CA ALA A 717 2.83 36.73 6.76
C ALA A 717 1.65 37.66 7.05
N CYS A 718 1.45 38.01 8.32
CA CYS A 718 0.36 38.85 8.75
C CYS A 718 0.65 40.32 8.40
N THR A 719 0.01 40.82 7.34
CA THR A 719 0.14 42.23 6.93
C THR A 719 -0.39 43.23 7.96
N HIS A 720 -1.20 42.77 8.91
CA HIS A 720 -1.78 43.58 9.99
C HIS A 720 -0.92 43.63 11.26
N GLY A 721 0.05 42.71 11.42
CA GLY A 721 0.82 42.58 12.66
C GLY A 721 0.05 41.95 13.84
N ASP A 722 -1.13 41.36 13.58
CA ASP A 722 -2.01 40.75 14.59
C ASP A 722 -1.69 39.28 14.88
N ILE A 723 -0.67 38.72 14.25
CA ILE A 723 -0.05 37.46 14.64
C ILE A 723 1.30 37.83 15.24
N THR A 724 1.55 37.43 16.49
CA THR A 724 2.77 37.78 17.24
C THR A 724 3.39 36.54 17.86
N MET A 725 4.63 36.64 18.32
CA MET A 725 5.26 35.55 19.09
C MET A 725 5.09 35.84 20.59
N GLU A 726 4.48 34.92 21.32
CA GLU A 726 4.36 34.95 22.78
C GLU A 726 4.91 33.63 23.33
N ASP A 727 5.81 33.69 24.33
CA ASP A 727 6.44 32.52 24.96
C ASP A 727 7.06 31.50 23.97
N GLY A 728 7.59 31.98 22.85
CA GLY A 728 8.20 31.12 21.82
C GLY A 728 7.21 30.43 20.89
N THR A 729 5.92 30.77 20.94
CA THR A 729 4.88 30.22 20.05
C THR A 729 4.02 31.32 19.39
N PRO A 730 3.41 31.07 18.23
CA PRO A 730 2.54 32.06 17.58
C PRO A 730 1.24 32.30 18.39
N SER A 731 1.01 33.56 18.77
CA SER A 731 -0.25 34.05 19.33
C SER A 731 -1.04 34.77 18.24
N VAL A 732 -2.30 34.34 18.03
CA VAL A 732 -3.12 34.72 16.87
C VAL A 732 -4.30 35.58 17.31
N HIS A 733 -4.31 36.85 16.94
CA HIS A 733 -5.43 37.78 17.14
C HIS A 733 -6.05 38.28 15.84
N CYS A 734 -5.43 37.97 14.71
CA CYS A 734 -5.87 38.38 13.39
C CYS A 734 -7.26 37.82 13.04
N LYS A 735 -8.12 38.66 12.44
CA LYS A 735 -9.47 38.31 11.97
C LYS A 735 -9.61 38.32 10.45
N ASP A 736 -8.51 38.57 9.74
CA ASP A 736 -8.47 38.63 8.29
C ASP A 736 -8.14 37.24 7.70
N ILE A 737 -9.05 36.70 6.89
CA ILE A 737 -8.93 35.33 6.39
C ILE A 737 -7.73 35.15 5.47
N GLU A 738 -7.34 36.16 4.68
CA GLU A 738 -6.18 36.08 3.79
C GLU A 738 -4.88 36.01 4.58
N CYS A 739 -4.74 36.84 5.62
CA CYS A 739 -3.60 36.80 6.53
C CYS A 739 -3.49 35.46 7.24
N LEU A 740 -4.61 34.95 7.77
CA LEU A 740 -4.63 33.65 8.46
C LEU A 740 -4.28 32.49 7.52
N THR A 741 -4.78 32.52 6.28
CA THR A 741 -4.49 31.50 5.26
C THR A 741 -3.01 31.53 4.87
N LYS A 742 -2.44 32.71 4.63
CA LYS A 742 -1.01 32.88 4.33
C LYS A 742 -0.14 32.43 5.50
N ALA A 743 -0.50 32.83 6.72
CA ALA A 743 0.23 32.44 7.93
C ALA A 743 0.25 30.92 8.14
N ALA A 744 -0.90 30.25 7.98
CA ALA A 744 -0.98 28.79 8.07
C ALA A 744 -0.15 28.11 6.99
N ALA A 745 -0.21 28.59 5.74
CA ALA A 745 0.56 28.05 4.62
C ALA A 745 2.09 28.24 4.79
N GLN A 746 2.52 29.30 5.47
CA GLN A 746 3.93 29.59 5.74
C GLN A 746 4.44 28.94 7.04
N CYS A 747 3.59 28.25 7.80
CA CYS A 747 4.01 27.48 8.95
C CYS A 747 4.62 26.14 8.49
N HIS A 748 5.93 26.12 8.25
CA HIS A 748 6.65 24.96 7.68
C HIS A 748 6.56 23.68 8.52
N LYS A 749 6.32 23.78 9.83
CA LYS A 749 6.11 22.63 10.73
C LYS A 749 4.64 22.20 10.82
N GLY A 750 3.73 22.97 10.22
CA GLY A 750 2.30 22.75 10.28
C GLY A 750 1.72 22.90 11.69
N ASN A 751 2.37 23.69 12.55
CA ASN A 751 1.91 23.91 13.93
C ASN A 751 0.75 24.90 13.99
N LEU A 752 0.72 25.86 13.06
CA LEU A 752 -0.39 26.78 12.87
C LEU A 752 -1.26 26.27 11.71
N ARG A 753 -2.50 25.88 11.99
CA ARG A 753 -3.43 25.31 11.02
C ARG A 753 -4.73 26.08 10.96
N LEU A 754 -5.22 26.32 9.75
CA LEU A 754 -6.53 26.91 9.53
C LEU A 754 -7.57 25.79 9.38
N CYS A 755 -8.50 25.70 10.32
CA CYS A 755 -9.57 24.74 10.37
C CYS A 755 -10.90 25.38 9.98
N GLY A 756 -11.50 24.94 8.87
CA GLY A 756 -12.72 25.52 8.32
C GLY A 756 -12.43 26.34 7.08
N GLN A 757 -12.88 25.86 5.93
CA GLN A 757 -12.71 26.52 4.64
C GLN A 757 -14.02 26.44 3.86
N ILE A 758 -14.27 27.46 3.04
CA ILE A 758 -15.34 27.44 2.05
C ILE A 758 -14.93 26.47 0.95
N THR A 759 -15.75 25.46 0.68
CA THR A 759 -15.63 24.59 -0.49
C THR A 759 -16.88 24.72 -1.34
N THR A 760 -16.72 24.72 -2.66
CA THR A 760 -17.86 24.58 -3.56
C THR A 760 -18.38 23.15 -3.50
N LEU A 761 -19.70 22.96 -3.61
CA LEU A 761 -20.29 21.62 -3.63
C LEU A 761 -19.78 20.76 -4.80
N PRO A 762 -19.59 21.30 -6.03
CA PRO A 762 -18.99 20.54 -7.12
C PRO A 762 -17.56 20.06 -6.81
N ALA A 763 -16.73 20.87 -6.16
CA ALA A 763 -15.37 20.45 -5.79
C ALA A 763 -15.39 19.35 -4.71
N LEU A 764 -16.27 19.49 -3.72
CA LEU A 764 -16.46 18.47 -2.68
C LEU A 764 -16.96 17.15 -3.28
N LEU A 765 -17.98 17.21 -4.15
CA LEU A 765 -18.53 16.04 -4.84
C LEU A 765 -17.49 15.38 -5.76
N ALA A 766 -16.71 16.16 -6.50
CA ALA A 766 -15.62 15.63 -7.33
C ALA A 766 -14.62 14.84 -6.48
N LYS A 767 -14.24 15.36 -5.30
CA LYS A 767 -13.36 14.65 -4.36
C LYS A 767 -13.97 13.32 -3.86
N LEU A 768 -15.23 13.34 -3.43
CA LEU A 768 -15.90 12.15 -2.88
C LEU A 768 -16.18 11.09 -3.96
N LEU A 769 -16.67 11.50 -5.12
CA LEU A 769 -16.98 10.60 -6.23
C LEU A 769 -15.73 9.97 -6.85
N LYS A 770 -14.58 10.62 -6.71
CA LYS A 770 -13.28 10.02 -7.07
C LYS A 770 -13.01 8.75 -6.28
N ASN A 771 -13.46 8.68 -5.03
CA ASN A 771 -13.28 7.51 -4.15
C ASN A 771 -14.31 6.39 -4.40
N LYS A 772 -15.30 6.60 -5.29
CA LYS A 772 -16.35 5.62 -5.60
C LYS A 772 -15.83 4.20 -5.90
N PRO A 773 -14.74 3.99 -6.67
CA PRO A 773 -14.21 2.65 -6.91
C PRO A 773 -13.81 1.89 -5.63
N PHE A 774 -13.45 2.61 -4.57
CA PHE A 774 -12.99 2.04 -3.29
C PHE A 774 -14.12 1.82 -2.28
N TYR A 775 -15.30 2.38 -2.48
CA TYR A 775 -16.42 2.22 -1.53
C TYR A 775 -17.04 0.81 -1.57
N GLY A 776 -16.81 0.05 -2.65
CA GLY A 776 -17.49 -1.23 -2.85
C GLY A 776 -19.01 -1.06 -2.92
N THR A 777 -19.76 -2.09 -2.52
CA THR A 777 -21.23 -2.10 -2.62
C THR A 777 -21.96 -1.51 -1.42
N ARG A 778 -21.31 -1.46 -0.25
CA ARG A 778 -21.91 -1.00 1.02
C ARG A 778 -21.24 0.24 1.62
N GLY A 779 -20.04 0.59 1.15
CA GLY A 779 -19.33 1.81 1.55
C GLY A 779 -19.89 3.07 0.90
N GLY A 780 -19.31 4.22 1.24
CA GLY A 780 -19.76 5.50 0.71
C GLY A 780 -19.29 6.70 1.50
N VAL A 781 -20.18 7.65 1.75
CA VAL A 781 -19.86 8.89 2.46
C VAL A 781 -20.61 8.96 3.77
N THR A 782 -19.98 9.52 4.79
CA THR A 782 -20.63 9.90 6.04
C THR A 782 -20.50 11.40 6.26
N LEU A 783 -21.63 12.08 6.40
CA LEU A 783 -21.69 13.50 6.71
C LEU A 783 -21.66 13.65 8.22
N SER A 784 -20.57 14.19 8.76
CA SER A 784 -20.29 14.32 10.19
C SER A 784 -19.71 15.70 10.49
N GLY A 785 -19.16 15.90 11.68
CA GLY A 785 -18.58 17.16 12.15
C GLY A 785 -19.63 18.21 12.47
N GLY A 786 -19.38 18.98 13.54
CA GLY A 786 -20.32 20.00 13.99
C GLY A 786 -21.74 19.44 14.17
N GLU A 787 -22.70 20.05 13.48
CA GLU A 787 -24.03 19.52 13.15
C GLU A 787 -24.22 19.72 11.64
N PRO A 788 -24.17 18.67 10.80
CA PRO A 788 -24.26 18.82 9.34
C PRO A 788 -25.52 19.57 8.90
N LEU A 789 -26.66 19.32 9.57
CA LEU A 789 -27.93 19.97 9.25
C LEU A 789 -28.02 21.44 9.72
N ALA A 790 -26.94 22.01 10.28
CA ALA A 790 -26.77 23.45 10.38
C ALA A 790 -26.50 24.11 9.00
N GLN A 791 -26.13 23.30 8.00
CA GLN A 791 -25.95 23.70 6.60
C GLN A 791 -26.85 22.83 5.67
N PRO A 792 -28.19 22.89 5.84
CA PRO A 792 -29.10 21.89 5.27
C PRO A 792 -29.10 21.89 3.74
N SER A 793 -29.00 23.06 3.09
CA SER A 793 -28.95 23.13 1.62
C SER A 793 -27.75 22.38 1.04
N ALA A 794 -26.57 22.52 1.64
CA ALA A 794 -25.37 21.80 1.22
C ALA A 794 -25.51 20.29 1.43
N VAL A 795 -26.01 19.87 2.59
CA VAL A 795 -26.21 18.45 2.93
C VAL A 795 -27.19 17.77 1.98
N CYS A 796 -28.33 18.40 1.68
CA CYS A 796 -29.33 17.85 0.76
C CYS A 796 -28.77 17.70 -0.66
N ILE A 797 -28.10 18.72 -1.20
CA ILE A 797 -27.51 18.67 -2.55
C ILE A 797 -26.45 17.58 -2.63
N VAL A 798 -25.54 17.50 -1.64
CA VAL A 798 -24.49 16.49 -1.62
C VAL A 798 -25.08 15.08 -1.53
N THR A 799 -26.10 14.88 -0.70
CA THR A 799 -26.78 13.58 -0.56
C THR A 799 -27.42 13.16 -1.88
N ASP A 800 -28.12 14.06 -2.56
CA ASP A 800 -28.81 13.77 -3.82
C ASP A 800 -27.86 13.38 -4.94
N GLU A 801 -26.75 14.09 -5.07
CA GLU A 801 -25.72 13.81 -6.08
C GLU A 801 -24.99 12.49 -5.80
N LEU A 802 -24.64 12.21 -4.54
CA LEU A 802 -23.99 10.96 -4.15
C LEU A 802 -24.92 9.75 -4.38
N VAL A 803 -26.18 9.84 -3.95
CA VAL A 803 -27.17 8.76 -4.12
C VAL A 803 -27.46 8.54 -5.61
N SER A 804 -27.58 9.60 -6.40
CA SER A 804 -27.74 9.50 -7.87
C SER A 804 -26.54 8.83 -8.54
N ALA A 805 -25.35 9.01 -7.98
CA ALA A 805 -24.14 8.31 -8.40
C ALA A 805 -24.03 6.88 -7.85
N GLY A 806 -25.00 6.37 -7.10
CA GLY A 806 -24.98 5.04 -6.50
C GLY A 806 -24.04 4.90 -5.30
N VAL A 807 -23.71 6.02 -4.62
CA VAL A 807 -22.90 6.04 -3.39
C VAL A 807 -23.83 6.09 -2.18
N THR A 808 -23.59 5.22 -1.20
CA THR A 808 -24.38 5.24 0.03
C THR A 808 -24.02 6.44 0.89
N VAL A 809 -24.99 7.01 1.60
CA VAL A 809 -24.79 8.19 2.45
C VAL A 809 -25.27 7.90 3.86
N CYS A 810 -24.41 8.16 4.84
CA CYS A 810 -24.74 8.19 6.26
C CYS A 810 -24.66 9.62 6.79
N ILE A 811 -25.31 9.88 7.92
CA ILE A 811 -25.17 11.14 8.66
C ILE A 811 -24.92 10.85 10.14
N GLU A 812 -24.06 11.65 10.76
CA GLU A 812 -23.94 11.76 12.21
C GLU A 812 -24.46 13.12 12.66
N THR A 813 -25.39 13.11 13.61
CA THR A 813 -26.19 14.30 13.90
C THR A 813 -26.58 14.39 15.38
N CYS A 814 -26.63 15.61 15.93
CA CYS A 814 -26.86 15.87 17.36
C CYS A 814 -28.32 16.14 17.74
N GLY A 815 -29.22 16.06 16.77
CA GLY A 815 -30.66 16.30 16.89
C GLY A 815 -31.15 17.75 16.79
N GLN A 816 -30.26 18.74 16.80
CA GLN A 816 -30.64 20.13 17.05
C GLN A 816 -30.74 20.97 15.75
N TRP A 817 -31.78 20.74 14.95
CA TRP A 817 -32.16 21.53 13.77
C TRP A 817 -33.68 21.76 13.69
N GLU A 818 -34.10 22.65 12.81
CA GLU A 818 -35.51 22.86 12.46
C GLU A 818 -35.95 21.82 11.42
N TRP A 819 -37.05 21.13 11.68
CA TRP A 819 -37.56 20.11 10.77
C TRP A 819 -38.24 20.75 9.55
N THR A 820 -37.72 20.48 8.35
CA THR A 820 -38.35 20.87 7.08
C THR A 820 -38.66 19.65 6.21
N LYS A 821 -39.48 19.84 5.18
CA LYS A 821 -39.76 18.78 4.21
C LYS A 821 -38.50 18.37 3.43
N GLU A 822 -37.61 19.31 3.10
CA GLU A 822 -36.37 18.97 2.39
C GLU A 822 -35.44 18.09 3.25
N ILE A 823 -35.35 18.37 4.56
CA ILE A 823 -34.56 17.55 5.48
C ILE A 823 -35.16 16.15 5.63
N GLU A 824 -36.49 16.03 5.72
CA GLU A 824 -37.16 14.72 5.76
C GLU A 824 -36.87 13.89 4.51
N GLU A 825 -37.00 14.49 3.32
CA GLU A 825 -36.68 13.83 2.05
C GLU A 825 -35.19 13.45 1.96
N CYS A 826 -34.29 14.30 2.48
CA CYS A 826 -32.85 14.04 2.54
C CYS A 826 -32.49 12.87 3.46
N LEU A 827 -33.01 12.87 4.70
CA LEU A 827 -32.82 11.78 5.67
C LEU A 827 -33.37 10.45 5.13
N GLY A 828 -34.49 10.49 4.41
CA GLY A 828 -35.09 9.30 3.78
C GLY A 828 -34.22 8.63 2.70
N LYS A 829 -33.20 9.32 2.19
CA LYS A 829 -32.24 8.77 1.20
C LYS A 829 -31.00 8.14 1.86
N MET A 830 -30.82 8.30 3.16
CA MET A 830 -29.62 7.84 3.87
C MET A 830 -29.71 6.37 4.27
N THR A 831 -28.60 5.64 4.14
CA THR A 831 -28.52 4.23 4.55
C THR A 831 -28.42 4.07 6.06
N THR A 832 -27.87 5.07 6.77
CA THR A 832 -27.83 5.09 8.23
C THR A 832 -27.86 6.51 8.77
N ILE A 833 -28.70 6.73 9.78
CA ILE A 833 -28.79 7.97 10.53
C ILE A 833 -28.26 7.70 11.94
N PHE A 834 -27.03 8.11 12.20
CA PHE A 834 -26.45 8.08 13.54
C PHE A 834 -26.92 9.31 14.32
N PHE A 835 -27.83 9.09 15.25
CA PHE A 835 -28.44 10.16 16.03
C PHE A 835 -27.90 10.15 17.44
N ASP A 836 -27.13 11.17 17.81
CA ASP A 836 -26.55 11.25 19.15
C ASP A 836 -27.62 11.60 20.19
N CYS A 837 -27.76 10.76 21.22
CA CYS A 837 -28.56 11.05 22.41
C CYS A 837 -27.65 11.16 23.62
N LYS A 838 -27.44 12.40 24.10
CA LYS A 838 -26.42 12.72 25.13
C LYS A 838 -26.96 12.66 26.57
N ALA A 839 -28.23 13.00 26.78
CA ALA A 839 -28.95 12.92 28.05
C ALA A 839 -30.47 13.10 27.80
N ILE A 840 -31.34 12.56 28.68
CA ILE A 840 -32.80 12.72 28.59
C ILE A 840 -33.28 13.89 29.45
N ASP A 841 -32.69 14.12 30.62
CA ASP A 841 -33.05 15.28 31.43
C ASP A 841 -32.57 16.59 30.76
N SER A 842 -33.50 17.50 30.45
CA SER A 842 -33.18 18.75 29.72
C SER A 842 -32.26 19.67 30.52
N ALA A 843 -32.40 19.72 31.85
CA ALA A 843 -31.56 20.57 32.69
C ALA A 843 -30.12 20.07 32.70
N LEU A 844 -29.92 18.76 32.85
CA LEU A 844 -28.63 18.08 32.75
C LEU A 844 -28.03 18.22 31.35
N HIS A 845 -28.82 18.00 30.30
CA HIS A 845 -28.39 18.19 28.92
C HIS A 845 -27.89 19.62 28.68
N LYS A 846 -28.61 20.63 29.19
CA LYS A 846 -28.22 22.03 29.09
C LYS A 846 -26.97 22.37 29.90
N GLN A 847 -26.79 21.75 31.06
CA GLN A 847 -25.57 21.91 31.85
C GLN A 847 -24.34 21.34 31.10
N ALA A 848 -24.50 20.17 30.49
CA ALA A 848 -23.44 19.41 29.85
C ALA A 848 -23.08 19.89 28.42
N THR A 849 -24.08 20.39 27.67
CA THR A 849 -23.94 20.74 26.24
C THR A 849 -24.29 22.19 25.92
N GLY A 850 -24.77 22.97 26.89
CA GLY A 850 -25.14 24.37 26.70
C GLY A 850 -26.54 24.62 26.10
N ARG A 851 -27.29 23.59 25.71
CA ARG A 851 -28.68 23.70 25.22
C ARG A 851 -29.59 22.63 25.81
N GLY A 852 -30.89 22.90 25.93
CA GLY A 852 -31.89 21.88 26.24
C GLY A 852 -32.05 20.89 25.08
N ASN A 853 -32.73 19.77 25.33
CA ASN A 853 -32.90 18.67 24.37
C ASN A 853 -34.33 18.54 23.82
N GLU A 854 -35.21 19.52 24.03
CA GLU A 854 -36.63 19.44 23.63
C GLU A 854 -36.78 19.24 22.12
N THR A 855 -36.05 20.02 21.32
CA THR A 855 -36.00 19.87 19.85
C THR A 855 -35.33 18.56 19.45
N ILE A 856 -34.25 18.18 20.13
CA ILE A 856 -33.48 16.95 19.87
C ILE A 856 -34.38 15.73 20.03
N LEU A 857 -35.10 15.63 21.14
CA LEU A 857 -36.00 14.50 21.42
C LEU A 857 -37.21 14.49 20.49
N ALA A 858 -37.76 15.65 20.12
CA ALA A 858 -38.83 15.74 19.13
C ALA A 858 -38.38 15.23 17.74
N ASN A 859 -37.19 15.64 17.29
CA ASN A 859 -36.60 15.17 16.03
C ASN A 859 -36.25 13.68 16.10
N LEU A 860 -35.69 13.20 17.22
CA LEU A 860 -35.37 11.79 17.43
C LEU A 860 -36.61 10.91 17.34
N LYS A 861 -37.69 11.30 18.03
CA LYS A 861 -38.97 10.58 17.98
C LYS A 861 -39.49 10.50 16.54
N ARG A 862 -39.45 11.62 15.82
CA ARG A 862 -39.90 11.67 14.42
C ARG A 862 -39.02 10.81 13.50
N CYS A 863 -37.71 10.79 13.69
CA CYS A 863 -36.81 9.89 12.98
C CYS A 863 -37.11 8.42 13.30
N ALA A 864 -37.44 8.08 14.55
CA ALA A 864 -37.79 6.71 14.93
C ALA A 864 -39.11 6.26 14.28
N GLU A 865 -40.07 7.17 14.12
CA GLU A 865 -41.34 6.91 13.44
C GLU A 865 -41.19 6.76 11.92
N LEU A 866 -40.43 7.65 11.28
CA LEU A 866 -40.31 7.69 9.81
C LEU A 866 -39.22 6.76 9.25
N PHE A 867 -38.13 6.57 10.00
CA PHE A 867 -36.92 5.88 9.54
C PHE A 867 -36.45 4.77 10.51
N PRO A 868 -37.34 3.91 11.03
CA PRO A 868 -36.99 2.93 12.08
C PRO A 868 -35.87 1.95 11.68
N GLN A 869 -35.73 1.67 10.38
CA GLN A 869 -34.76 0.71 9.85
C GLN A 869 -33.37 1.31 9.60
N THR A 870 -33.26 2.62 9.43
CA THR A 870 -31.97 3.29 9.15
C THR A 870 -31.46 4.08 10.35
N LEU A 871 -32.32 4.41 11.32
CA LEU A 871 -31.93 5.06 12.57
C LEU A 871 -31.07 4.14 13.45
N VAL A 872 -29.97 4.69 13.96
CA VAL A 872 -29.12 4.12 15.00
C VAL A 872 -28.86 5.20 16.03
N VAL A 873 -29.32 5.02 17.26
CA VAL A 873 -29.08 6.00 18.32
C VAL A 873 -27.69 5.79 18.90
N SER A 874 -26.87 6.84 18.88
CA SER A 874 -25.52 6.82 19.44
C SER A 874 -25.55 7.43 20.84
N VAL A 875 -25.13 6.69 21.86
CA VAL A 875 -25.06 7.18 23.24
C VAL A 875 -23.60 7.31 23.66
N PRO A 876 -23.06 8.54 23.79
CA PRO A 876 -21.72 8.71 24.35
C PRO A 876 -21.71 8.33 25.83
N VAL A 877 -20.76 7.47 26.19
CA VAL A 877 -20.54 6.98 27.56
C VAL A 877 -19.53 7.88 28.23
N ILE A 878 -20.02 8.90 28.92
CA ILE A 878 -19.23 9.96 29.53
C ILE A 878 -19.05 9.67 31.02
N PRO A 879 -17.80 9.63 31.52
CA PRO A 879 -17.52 9.36 32.94
C PRO A 879 -18.26 10.31 33.87
N GLY A 880 -18.96 9.75 34.86
CA GLY A 880 -19.72 10.49 35.87
C GLY A 880 -21.03 11.12 35.37
N LEU A 881 -21.45 10.85 34.13
CA LEU A 881 -22.69 11.41 33.56
C LEU A 881 -23.63 10.30 33.07
N THR A 882 -23.18 9.45 32.14
CA THR A 882 -24.09 8.58 31.37
C THR A 882 -24.72 7.48 32.21
N LEU A 883 -24.00 6.92 33.19
CA LEU A 883 -24.51 5.83 34.03
C LEU A 883 -25.80 6.18 34.78
N GLY A 884 -25.91 7.42 35.29
CA GLY A 884 -27.11 7.89 35.99
C GLY A 884 -28.34 8.05 35.08
N GLU A 885 -28.11 8.42 33.82
CA GLU A 885 -29.17 8.62 32.82
C GLU A 885 -29.57 7.33 32.09
N ALA A 886 -28.74 6.28 32.13
CA ALA A 886 -28.88 5.10 31.29
C ALA A 886 -30.27 4.41 31.38
N PRO A 887 -30.88 4.23 32.57
CA PRO A 887 -32.24 3.66 32.66
C PRO A 887 -33.31 4.53 31.98
N ALA A 888 -33.25 5.85 32.15
CA ALA A 888 -34.20 6.79 31.57
C ALA A 888 -34.02 6.92 30.05
N LEU A 889 -32.76 6.94 29.59
CA LEU A 889 -32.39 6.83 28.17
C LEU A 889 -33.02 5.58 27.57
N SER A 890 -32.72 4.41 28.14
CA SER A 890 -33.22 3.13 27.65
C SER A 890 -34.75 3.11 27.54
N SER A 891 -35.47 3.48 28.62
CA SER A 891 -36.93 3.53 28.62
C SER A 891 -37.51 4.50 27.60
N THR A 892 -36.88 5.66 27.39
CA THR A 892 -37.35 6.68 26.44
C THR A 892 -37.16 6.22 25.01
N LEU A 893 -35.99 5.66 24.68
CA LEU A 893 -35.68 5.14 23.35
C LEU A 893 -36.63 4.00 22.97
N THR A 894 -36.92 3.08 23.89
CA THR A 894 -37.92 2.03 23.70
C THR A 894 -39.31 2.62 23.46
N GLY A 895 -39.69 3.64 24.23
CA GLY A 895 -40.97 4.34 24.07
C GLY A 895 -41.13 5.03 22.70
N TYR A 896 -40.02 5.43 22.07
CA TYR A 896 -40.01 5.98 20.70
C TYR A 896 -39.96 4.90 19.62
N GLY A 897 -39.85 3.62 19.98
CA GLY A 897 -39.74 2.52 19.02
C GLY A 897 -38.36 2.37 18.40
N VAL A 898 -37.31 2.90 19.03
CA VAL A 898 -35.92 2.74 18.56
C VAL A 898 -35.52 1.27 18.61
N GLN A 899 -35.00 0.75 17.51
CA GLN A 899 -34.65 -0.67 17.38
C GLN A 899 -33.17 -0.96 17.63
N ARG A 900 -32.30 0.01 17.35
CA ARG A 900 -30.84 -0.13 17.36
C ARG A 900 -30.18 1.07 18.04
N MET A 901 -29.22 0.79 18.90
CA MET A 901 -28.36 1.80 19.52
C MET A 901 -26.91 1.34 19.56
N ARG A 902 -25.97 2.29 19.60
CA ARG A 902 -24.55 2.02 19.83
C ARG A 902 -24.04 2.86 20.99
N LEU A 903 -23.14 2.30 21.78
CA LEU A 903 -22.43 3.03 22.82
C LEU A 903 -21.12 3.57 22.25
N LEU A 904 -20.82 4.84 22.54
CA LEU A 904 -19.58 5.48 22.13
C LEU A 904 -18.71 5.72 23.37
N PRO A 905 -17.67 4.91 23.62
CA PRO A 905 -16.82 5.10 24.79
C PRO A 905 -16.09 6.45 24.72
N PHE A 906 -16.01 7.15 25.86
CA PHE A 906 -15.24 8.38 25.97
C PHE A 906 -13.73 8.12 25.80
N HIS A 907 -13.06 9.01 25.06
CA HIS A 907 -11.62 9.01 24.89
C HIS A 907 -11.03 10.43 25.06
N SER A 908 -9.81 10.53 25.56
CA SER A 908 -9.11 11.82 25.80
C SER A 908 -8.48 12.45 24.55
N LEU A 909 -8.60 11.84 23.37
CA LEU A 909 -7.98 12.36 22.13
C LEU A 909 -8.42 13.78 21.75
N GLY A 910 -9.56 14.24 22.26
CA GLY A 910 -10.03 15.61 22.08
C GLY A 910 -9.18 16.66 22.80
N ASP A 911 -8.49 16.29 23.89
CA ASP A 911 -7.80 17.23 24.78
C ASP A 911 -6.78 18.11 24.05
N SER A 912 -5.96 17.50 23.18
CA SER A 912 -4.97 18.24 22.37
C SER A 912 -5.60 19.30 21.47
N LYS A 913 -6.82 19.08 20.97
CA LYS A 913 -7.52 20.04 20.11
C LYS A 913 -8.06 21.22 20.91
N TRP A 914 -8.45 21.00 22.17
CA TRP A 914 -8.83 22.07 23.09
C TRP A 914 -7.63 22.95 23.40
N GLU A 915 -6.48 22.34 23.69
CA GLU A 915 -5.22 23.04 23.96
C GLU A 915 -4.76 23.87 22.76
N GLN A 916 -4.86 23.32 21.55
CA GLN A 916 -4.56 24.03 20.30
C GLN A 916 -5.45 25.26 20.04
N LEU A 917 -6.63 25.32 20.68
CA LEU A 917 -7.52 26.49 20.68
C LEU A 917 -7.35 27.33 21.96
N GLY A 918 -6.20 27.23 22.63
CA GLY A 918 -5.84 28.06 23.78
C GLY A 918 -6.74 27.89 25.00
N GLY A 919 -7.27 26.68 25.25
CA GLY A 919 -8.07 26.34 26.43
C GLY A 919 -7.90 24.89 26.89
N ALA A 920 -8.51 24.53 28.02
CA ALA A 920 -8.58 23.14 28.49
C ALA A 920 -10.05 22.72 28.61
N GLY A 921 -10.36 21.50 28.16
CA GLY A 921 -11.70 20.93 28.25
C GLY A 921 -12.08 20.57 29.69
N PRO A 922 -13.37 20.62 30.09
CA PRO A 922 -13.83 20.18 31.41
C PRO A 922 -13.51 18.73 31.77
N TYR A 923 -13.28 17.90 30.75
CA TYR A 923 -12.97 16.47 30.87
C TYR A 923 -11.48 16.16 30.63
N ALA A 924 -10.61 17.17 30.58
CA ALA A 924 -9.18 16.98 30.39
C ALA A 924 -8.61 16.03 31.46
N GLY A 925 -7.90 14.99 31.02
CA GLY A 925 -7.33 13.96 31.90
C GLY A 925 -8.33 12.99 32.54
N CYS A 926 -9.62 13.04 32.18
CA CYS A 926 -10.59 12.02 32.58
C CYS A 926 -10.38 10.72 31.80
N HIS A 927 -10.85 9.60 32.34
CA HIS A 927 -10.86 8.32 31.64
C HIS A 927 -12.05 7.46 32.05
N LEU A 928 -12.57 6.72 31.08
CA LEU A 928 -13.68 5.80 31.28
C LEU A 928 -13.14 4.43 31.71
N GLY A 929 -13.58 3.94 32.86
CA GLY A 929 -13.26 2.62 33.38
C GLY A 929 -14.25 1.55 32.89
N ALA A 930 -13.79 0.30 32.85
CA ALA A 930 -14.56 -0.83 32.33
C ALA A 930 -15.89 -1.05 33.07
N GLN A 931 -15.89 -0.97 34.41
CA GLN A 931 -17.10 -1.19 35.22
C GLN A 931 -18.22 -0.17 34.94
N GLU A 932 -17.86 1.09 34.69
CA GLU A 932 -18.84 2.13 34.38
C GLU A 932 -19.45 1.92 32.98
N TYR A 933 -18.61 1.55 32.00
CA TYR A 933 -19.08 1.19 30.66
C TYR A 933 -20.01 -0.02 30.68
N GLU A 934 -19.61 -1.11 31.35
CA GLU A 934 -20.42 -2.33 31.52
C GLU A 934 -21.73 -2.02 32.24
N GLY A 935 -21.71 -1.14 33.25
CA GLY A 935 -22.91 -0.69 33.96
C GLY A 935 -23.89 0.04 33.05
N VAL A 936 -23.39 0.92 32.16
CA VAL A 936 -24.22 1.59 31.15
C VAL A 936 -24.77 0.59 30.15
N GLU A 937 -23.94 -0.31 29.65
CA GLU A 937 -24.36 -1.35 28.69
C GLU A 937 -25.46 -2.24 29.25
N ALA A 938 -25.30 -2.72 30.49
CA ALA A 938 -26.30 -3.53 31.18
C ALA A 938 -27.62 -2.75 31.38
N ALA A 939 -27.55 -1.51 31.84
CA ALA A 939 -28.73 -0.66 32.03
C ALA A 939 -29.48 -0.40 30.71
N MET A 940 -28.74 -0.20 29.63
CA MET A 940 -29.30 0.03 28.30
C MET A 940 -29.96 -1.22 27.72
N ALA A 941 -29.35 -2.40 27.90
CA ALA A 941 -29.88 -3.67 27.42
C ALA A 941 -31.22 -4.05 28.07
N LEU A 942 -31.44 -3.67 29.34
CA LEU A 942 -32.67 -3.99 30.08
C LEU A 942 -33.96 -3.37 29.49
N GLY A 943 -33.86 -2.27 28.72
CA GLY A 943 -35.03 -1.64 28.11
C GLY A 943 -35.48 -2.23 26.77
N GLY A 944 -34.80 -3.27 26.25
CA GLY A 944 -35.26 -4.01 25.06
C GLY A 944 -34.86 -3.43 23.71
N VAL A 945 -34.05 -2.37 23.66
CA VAL A 945 -33.39 -1.90 22.43
C VAL A 945 -32.11 -2.72 22.21
N LYS A 946 -31.83 -3.16 20.98
CA LYS A 946 -30.59 -3.87 20.66
C LYS A 946 -29.40 -2.92 20.78
N VAL A 947 -28.53 -3.14 21.77
CA VAL A 947 -27.17 -2.57 21.76
C VAL A 947 -26.41 -3.27 20.64
N CYS A 948 -26.19 -2.56 19.55
CA CYS A 948 -25.42 -3.03 18.42
C CYS A 948 -23.94 -2.85 18.72
N THR A 949 -23.18 -3.93 18.62
CA THR A 949 -21.74 -3.84 18.42
C THR A 949 -21.45 -3.19 17.06
N HIS A 950 -20.21 -2.78 16.82
CA HIS A 950 -19.83 -2.27 15.49
C HIS A 950 -20.01 -3.33 14.39
N ASP A 951 -19.85 -4.61 14.74
CA ASP A 951 -20.05 -5.71 13.80
C ASP A 951 -21.55 -5.96 13.53
N ASP A 952 -22.45 -5.73 14.49
CA ASP A 952 -23.91 -5.80 14.29
C ASP A 952 -24.46 -4.72 13.34
N LEU A 953 -23.74 -3.60 13.21
CA LEU A 953 -24.10 -2.50 12.31
C LEU A 953 -23.65 -2.77 10.86
N CYS A 954 -22.73 -3.71 10.66
CA CYS A 954 -22.16 -4.12 9.37
C CYS A 954 -22.87 -5.34 8.78
#